data_AF-A0A0B2PUU1-F1
#
_entry.id   AF-A0A0B2PUU1-F1
#
_cell.length_a   1.000
_cell.length_b   1.000
_cell.length_c   1.000
_cell.angle_alpha   90.00
_cell.angle_beta   90.00
_cell.angle_gamma   90.00
#
_symmetry.space_group_name_H-M   'P 1'
#
loop_
_entity.id
_entity.type
_entity.pdbx_description
1 polymer ?
#
loop_
_entity_poly.entity_id
_entity_poly.type
_entity_poly.pdbx_seq_one_letter_code
_entity_poly.pdbx_strand_id
1 'polypeptide(L)'
;MHQIWYNSGGNDCSMTSGQWYWIFVKIHMCQCKSVVHFLPPYMPFDGSGTSTDTHLSPLKLCHLLASHLDIIAVANMVSLRPCFLFILICIAIINHAHSNNDRKTYIVYMGDHPKGMDSTSIPSLHTSMAQKVLGSDFQPEAVLHSYKNFNAFVMKLTEEEAKRMAEMDNVISVFPNKKNRLHTTRSWDFVGLPQNVKRATTESDIIVGVLDTGVWPESESFSDKGFGPPPTKWKGSCHNFTCNNKIIGAKYFNLENHFTKDDIISPRDSQGHGSHCASTVAGNSVNSASLFGFGSGTARGGVPSARIAVYKVCWLTGCGDADNLAAFDEAISDGVDIISISTGASGIVHDPYFHDSNNIGSFHAMKRGILTSNSGNNLGPSLYSMTNYAPWLVSVAASTFDRKIVTKVQLGNGAIYEGVSINTYDLKKKFYPLVYGGDIPNIAGRHNSSTSRYCVEDSLDKHSVKGKIVLCDLIQAPEDVGILSGATGVIFGINYPQDLPGTYALPALQIAQWDQRLIHSYITSTRNATATIFRSEEINDGLMPFIASFSSRGPNPITPNTLKPDIAAPGVEVIAAWSPVASLSQFEGDKRAVQYNVISGTSMACPHATAAAAYVKSFHPSWSPAMIKSALITTATPMSPILNPEAEFAYGAGLINPVKAANPGLVYDINEADYIKFLCGEGYTDKELRILTEDHSSCSGRANKKAVYELNLPTFALSVNGLDYSRAYRRTVTNVGSATSTYKAKVIAPSLFNIQVKPSTLSFTSIGQKKSFYVIIEGTINVPIISATLILDDGKHQVRSPIVAYKAPNN
;
A
#
# COMPACT_ATOMS: atom_id res chain seq x y z
N MET A 1 -18.81 -18.10 -1.66
CA MET A 1 -19.84 -18.22 -0.59
C MET A 1 -19.19 -18.97 0.56
N HIS A 2 -19.14 -18.40 1.76
CA HIS A 2 -18.78 -19.13 2.98
C HIS A 2 -20.03 -19.22 3.86
N GLN A 3 -20.31 -20.43 4.35
CA GLN A 3 -21.46 -20.70 5.21
C GLN A 3 -20.95 -21.00 6.61
N ILE A 4 -21.47 -20.27 7.59
CA ILE A 4 -21.09 -20.39 8.99
C ILE A 4 -21.67 -21.70 9.54
N TRP A 5 -20.87 -22.44 10.31
CA TRP A 5 -21.36 -23.49 11.21
C TRP A 5 -20.80 -23.27 12.60
N TYR A 6 -21.69 -23.11 13.56
CA TYR A 6 -21.38 -23.08 14.99
C TYR A 6 -21.69 -24.47 15.59
N ASN A 7 -21.03 -24.80 16.70
CA ASN A 7 -21.07 -26.15 17.25
C ASN A 7 -22.08 -26.26 18.41
N SER A 8 -22.99 -27.23 18.35
CA SER A 8 -23.86 -27.64 19.46
C SER A 8 -24.24 -29.11 19.29
N GLY A 9 -23.77 -30.00 20.18
CA GLY A 9 -23.97 -31.45 20.06
C GLY A 9 -25.24 -31.96 20.76
N GLY A 10 -25.64 -33.19 20.43
CA GLY A 10 -26.75 -33.88 21.11
C GLY A 10 -27.33 -35.09 20.35
N ASN A 11 -26.68 -36.25 20.51
CA ASN A 11 -27.14 -37.64 20.37
C ASN A 11 -27.98 -38.13 19.16
N ASP A 12 -27.57 -39.31 18.68
CA ASP A 12 -28.36 -40.43 18.14
C ASP A 12 -29.66 -40.19 17.36
N CYS A 13 -29.61 -40.50 16.06
CA CYS A 13 -30.56 -41.43 15.47
C CYS A 13 -29.97 -42.08 14.20
N SER A 14 -30.15 -43.40 14.01
CA SER A 14 -29.66 -44.13 12.83
C SER A 14 -30.80 -44.65 11.96
N MET A 15 -30.77 -44.39 10.65
CA MET A 15 -31.50 -45.21 9.66
C MET A 15 -31.03 -45.03 8.20
N THR A 16 -30.61 -46.14 7.61
CA THR A 16 -30.84 -46.62 6.23
C THR A 16 -30.99 -45.61 5.07
N SER A 17 -29.95 -45.59 4.21
CA SER A 17 -30.02 -45.71 2.73
C SER A 17 -31.19 -45.05 1.94
N GLY A 18 -30.87 -44.04 1.14
CA GLY A 18 -31.67 -43.58 -0.01
C GLY A 18 -30.79 -42.87 -1.06
N GLN A 19 -30.89 -43.25 -2.34
CA GLN A 19 -30.10 -42.65 -3.42
C GLN A 19 -30.72 -41.32 -3.89
N TRP A 20 -29.88 -40.29 -4.08
CA TRP A 20 -30.24 -39.09 -4.85
C TRP A 20 -29.09 -38.67 -5.77
N TYR A 21 -29.33 -38.68 -7.07
CA TYR A 21 -28.40 -38.18 -8.09
C TYR A 21 -28.45 -36.65 -8.16
N TRP A 22 -27.29 -35.99 -8.23
CA TRP A 22 -27.18 -34.56 -8.49
C TRP A 22 -26.58 -34.30 -9.88
N ILE A 23 -27.33 -33.58 -10.73
CA ILE A 23 -26.87 -33.12 -12.04
C ILE A 23 -26.16 -31.77 -11.85
N PHE A 24 -24.87 -31.70 -12.22
CA PHE A 24 -24.11 -30.45 -12.23
C PHE A 24 -24.09 -29.82 -13.62
N VAL A 25 -24.59 -28.59 -13.73
CA VAL A 25 -24.45 -27.76 -14.94
C VAL A 25 -23.03 -27.19 -14.97
N LYS A 26 -22.32 -27.43 -16.07
CA LYS A 26 -20.92 -27.05 -16.27
C LYS A 26 -20.83 -25.76 -17.09
N ILE A 27 -20.52 -24.63 -16.47
CA ILE A 27 -20.25 -23.37 -17.18
C ILE A 27 -18.76 -23.26 -17.46
N HIS A 28 -18.40 -23.10 -18.74
CA HIS A 28 -17.11 -22.61 -19.19
C HIS A 28 -17.29 -21.20 -19.75
N MET A 29 -16.43 -20.27 -19.37
CA MET A 29 -16.25 -19.00 -20.08
C MET A 29 -14.87 -19.00 -20.73
N CYS A 30 -14.85 -19.01 -22.06
CA CYS A 30 -13.63 -18.80 -22.84
C CYS A 30 -13.27 -17.31 -22.89
N GLN A 31 -12.01 -17.04 -23.20
CA GLN A 31 -11.47 -15.70 -23.39
C GLN A 31 -12.10 -15.01 -24.62
N CYS A 32 -12.41 -13.72 -24.49
CA CYS A 32 -12.59 -12.84 -25.65
C CYS A 32 -11.40 -11.89 -25.78
N LYS A 33 -10.70 -11.93 -26.91
CA LYS A 33 -9.83 -10.83 -27.36
C LYS A 33 -10.69 -9.82 -28.13
N SER A 34 -10.49 -8.53 -27.89
CA SER A 34 -11.03 -7.47 -28.73
C SER A 34 -9.90 -6.84 -29.55
N VAL A 35 -9.97 -7.01 -30.88
CA VAL A 35 -9.21 -6.21 -31.85
C VAL A 35 -10.22 -5.33 -32.57
N VAL A 36 -9.92 -4.04 -32.68
CA VAL A 36 -10.83 -3.05 -33.28
C VAL A 36 -10.37 -2.72 -34.70
N HIS A 37 -11.19 -3.01 -35.71
CA HIS A 37 -11.14 -2.35 -37.00
C HIS A 37 -12.53 -2.24 -37.65
N PHE A 38 -12.65 -1.33 -38.62
CA PHE A 38 -13.90 -0.80 -39.17
C PHE A 38 -14.58 -1.76 -40.15
N LEU A 39 -15.92 -1.75 -40.21
CA LEU A 39 -16.71 -1.11 -41.31
C LEU A 39 -18.24 -1.17 -40.98
N PRO A 40 -19.10 -0.36 -41.65
CA PRO A 40 -20.51 -0.13 -41.28
C PRO A 40 -21.52 -1.04 -42.07
N PRO A 41 -22.86 -0.91 -41.91
CA PRO A 41 -23.79 -2.06 -41.97
C PRO A 41 -24.67 -2.14 -43.23
N TYR A 42 -25.51 -3.19 -43.33
CA TYR A 42 -26.97 -3.08 -43.56
C TYR A 42 -27.72 -4.41 -43.28
N MET A 43 -29.06 -4.40 -43.39
CA MET A 43 -30.05 -5.34 -42.83
C MET A 43 -30.23 -6.71 -43.56
N PRO A 44 -30.98 -7.69 -42.95
CA PRO A 44 -31.04 -9.10 -43.38
C PRO A 44 -32.36 -9.50 -44.08
N PHE A 45 -32.48 -10.75 -44.55
CA PHE A 45 -33.55 -11.74 -44.23
C PHE A 45 -33.34 -13.08 -45.01
N ASP A 46 -33.77 -14.21 -44.42
CA ASP A 46 -34.05 -15.55 -45.00
C ASP A 46 -33.05 -16.27 -45.96
N GLY A 47 -33.04 -17.60 -46.10
CA GLY A 47 -33.74 -18.66 -45.36
C GLY A 47 -33.80 -20.02 -46.11
N SER A 48 -33.65 -21.14 -45.38
CA SER A 48 -33.79 -22.55 -45.84
C SER A 48 -32.73 -23.11 -46.84
N GLY A 49 -32.56 -24.44 -46.90
CA GLY A 49 -31.79 -25.12 -47.97
C GLY A 49 -30.91 -26.34 -47.57
N THR A 50 -31.51 -27.53 -47.54
CA THR A 50 -30.93 -28.89 -47.75
C THR A 50 -29.61 -28.94 -48.55
N SER A 51 -28.48 -29.50 -48.08
CA SER A 51 -28.11 -30.91 -47.76
C SER A 51 -27.60 -31.77 -48.95
N THR A 52 -26.59 -32.63 -48.70
CA THR A 52 -26.21 -33.88 -49.44
C THR A 52 -25.78 -33.76 -50.94
N ASP A 53 -24.80 -34.52 -51.48
CA ASP A 53 -23.75 -35.39 -50.91
C ASP A 53 -22.60 -35.69 -51.94
N THR A 54 -21.65 -36.58 -51.57
CA THR A 54 -20.67 -37.40 -52.36
C THR A 54 -20.57 -37.27 -53.90
N HIS A 55 -19.39 -37.33 -54.53
CA HIS A 55 -18.52 -38.52 -54.75
C HIS A 55 -17.09 -38.10 -55.21
N LEU A 56 -15.98 -38.75 -54.80
CA LEU A 56 -15.34 -39.97 -55.35
C LEU A 56 -14.97 -39.92 -56.87
N SER A 57 -13.80 -40.37 -57.38
CA SER A 57 -12.56 -40.93 -56.77
C SER A 57 -11.37 -40.94 -57.82
N PRO A 58 -10.19 -41.63 -57.70
CA PRO A 58 -8.87 -41.10 -58.16
C PRO A 58 -8.05 -41.97 -59.15
N LEU A 59 -6.83 -41.53 -59.56
CA LEU A 59 -5.65 -42.40 -59.88
C LEU A 59 -4.31 -41.63 -60.17
N LYS A 60 -3.17 -42.02 -59.52
CA LYS A 60 -1.75 -42.25 -60.02
C LYS A 60 -0.99 -41.16 -60.89
N LEU A 61 0.36 -41.03 -61.01
CA LEU A 61 1.60 -41.68 -60.49
C LEU A 61 2.89 -40.80 -60.69
N CYS A 62 3.99 -41.03 -59.92
CA CYS A 62 5.44 -40.77 -60.23
C CYS A 62 5.98 -39.32 -60.49
N HIS A 63 7.29 -38.95 -60.42
CA HIS A 63 8.57 -39.64 -60.09
C HIS A 63 9.68 -38.71 -59.45
N LEU A 64 10.99 -39.07 -59.52
CA LEU A 64 12.13 -38.70 -58.64
C LEU A 64 13.03 -37.45 -58.96
N LEU A 65 13.64 -36.90 -57.89
CA LEU A 65 15.04 -36.41 -57.63
C LEU A 65 16.05 -35.88 -58.71
N ALA A 66 16.55 -34.64 -58.46
CA ALA A 66 17.96 -34.17 -58.29
C ALA A 66 19.04 -34.00 -59.43
N SER A 67 19.83 -32.91 -59.31
CA SER A 67 21.16 -32.56 -59.94
C SER A 67 21.18 -32.18 -61.45
N HIS A 68 22.14 -31.44 -62.07
CA HIS A 68 23.45 -30.81 -61.70
C HIS A 68 23.59 -29.37 -62.35
N LEU A 69 24.80 -28.87 -62.73
CA LEU A 69 25.16 -27.44 -63.05
C LEU A 69 25.41 -27.17 -64.59
N ASP A 70 25.98 -26.07 -65.18
CA ASP A 70 26.74 -24.87 -64.70
C ASP A 70 26.97 -23.70 -65.75
N ILE A 71 27.56 -22.57 -65.31
CA ILE A 71 28.56 -21.65 -65.96
C ILE A 71 28.24 -20.57 -67.08
N ILE A 72 28.53 -19.27 -66.76
CA ILE A 72 29.07 -18.09 -67.55
C ILE A 72 28.27 -17.44 -68.74
N ALA A 73 28.36 -16.14 -69.14
CA ALA A 73 28.41 -14.77 -68.51
C ALA A 73 28.46 -13.59 -69.58
N VAL A 74 28.44 -12.30 -69.13
CA VAL A 74 28.99 -11.03 -69.74
C VAL A 74 28.12 -10.00 -70.54
N ALA A 75 28.24 -8.70 -70.15
CA ALA A 75 27.99 -7.37 -70.82
C ALA A 75 26.58 -6.94 -71.30
N ASN A 76 26.04 -5.72 -71.07
CA ASN A 76 26.51 -4.29 -71.06
C ASN A 76 26.72 -3.67 -72.46
N MET A 77 26.29 -2.42 -72.80
CA MET A 77 25.58 -1.28 -72.15
C MET A 77 24.77 -0.52 -73.27
N VAL A 78 24.23 0.71 -73.27
CA VAL A 78 24.33 2.04 -72.57
C VAL A 78 22.96 2.80 -72.82
N SER A 79 22.58 4.06 -72.51
CA SER A 79 23.08 5.28 -71.81
C SER A 79 21.88 6.21 -71.48
N LEU A 80 21.97 7.14 -70.50
CA LEU A 80 20.89 8.09 -70.10
C LEU A 80 21.38 9.31 -69.29
N ARG A 81 22.64 9.73 -69.48
CA ARG A 81 23.45 10.36 -68.42
C ARG A 81 23.13 11.80 -67.94
N PRO A 82 22.73 12.81 -68.75
CA PRO A 82 22.72 14.21 -68.27
C PRO A 82 21.63 14.52 -67.24
N CYS A 83 20.38 14.07 -67.43
CA CYS A 83 19.33 14.21 -66.40
C CYS A 83 19.68 13.44 -65.12
N PHE A 84 20.32 12.28 -65.26
CA PHE A 84 20.79 11.49 -64.13
C PHE A 84 21.81 12.27 -63.28
N LEU A 85 22.67 13.09 -63.89
CA LEU A 85 23.67 13.87 -63.17
C LEU A 85 23.04 14.95 -62.29
N PHE A 86 21.99 15.63 -62.76
CA PHE A 86 21.29 16.65 -61.97
C PHE A 86 20.49 16.03 -60.81
N ILE A 87 19.84 14.89 -61.07
CA ILE A 87 19.18 14.09 -60.02
C ILE A 87 20.21 13.59 -58.99
N LEU A 88 21.39 13.12 -59.43
CA LEU A 88 22.47 12.69 -58.54
C LEU A 88 23.02 13.83 -57.68
N ILE A 89 23.09 15.07 -58.17
CA ILE A 89 23.51 16.23 -57.37
C ILE A 89 22.45 16.55 -56.30
N CYS A 90 21.16 16.55 -56.65
CA CYS A 90 20.09 16.72 -55.67
C CYS A 90 20.08 15.60 -54.61
N ILE A 91 20.27 14.34 -55.02
CA ILE A 91 20.42 13.20 -54.11
C ILE A 91 21.67 13.33 -53.24
N ALA A 92 22.81 13.79 -53.79
CA ALA A 92 24.04 13.97 -53.03
C ALA A 92 23.90 15.06 -51.94
N ILE A 93 23.22 16.17 -52.24
CA ILE A 93 22.96 17.24 -51.27
C ILE A 93 21.99 16.76 -50.17
N ILE A 94 20.94 16.01 -50.53
CA ILE A 94 20.03 15.40 -49.55
C ILE A 94 20.78 14.37 -48.67
N ASN A 95 21.64 13.54 -49.27
CA ASN A 95 22.41 12.51 -48.54
C ASN A 95 23.55 13.09 -47.69
N HIS A 96 24.07 14.28 -47.96
CA HIS A 96 25.02 14.96 -47.08
C HIS A 96 24.40 15.57 -45.82
N ALA A 97 23.06 15.68 -45.76
CA ALA A 97 22.34 16.13 -44.57
C ALA A 97 22.00 15.00 -43.57
N HIS A 98 22.53 13.79 -43.77
CA HIS A 98 22.42 12.65 -42.82
C HIS A 98 23.78 12.09 -42.36
N SER A 99 24.85 12.89 -42.45
CA SER A 99 26.07 12.64 -41.67
C SER A 99 25.89 13.07 -40.22
N ASN A 100 25.04 12.34 -39.48
CA ASN A 100 25.00 12.42 -38.03
C ASN A 100 24.71 11.04 -37.44
N ASN A 101 25.51 10.63 -36.46
CA ASN A 101 25.69 9.23 -36.11
C ASN A 101 24.55 8.72 -35.21
N ASP A 102 23.43 8.30 -35.81
CA ASP A 102 22.19 7.88 -35.11
C ASP A 102 22.32 6.52 -34.35
N ARG A 103 23.56 6.03 -34.18
CA ARG A 103 23.91 4.88 -33.35
C ARG A 103 23.55 5.15 -31.87
N LYS A 104 22.42 4.58 -31.43
CA LYS A 104 21.98 4.60 -30.02
C LYS A 104 22.81 3.61 -29.19
N THR A 105 22.79 3.75 -27.87
CA THR A 105 23.47 2.79 -26.99
C THR A 105 22.64 1.53 -26.84
N TYR A 106 23.21 0.37 -27.16
CA TYR A 106 22.62 -0.95 -26.97
C TYR A 106 23.48 -1.79 -26.02
N ILE A 107 22.82 -2.72 -25.34
CA ILE A 107 23.45 -3.76 -24.52
C ILE A 107 23.39 -5.05 -25.33
N VAL A 108 24.55 -5.69 -25.48
CA VAL A 108 24.73 -7.00 -26.14
C VAL A 108 24.97 -8.02 -25.03
N TYR A 109 24.04 -8.94 -24.83
CA TYR A 109 24.10 -9.96 -23.79
C TYR A 109 24.31 -11.34 -24.42
N MET A 110 25.30 -12.08 -23.91
CA MET A 110 25.79 -13.36 -24.44
C MET A 110 25.77 -14.49 -23.39
N GLY A 111 25.18 -14.25 -22.21
CA GLY A 111 25.04 -15.26 -21.16
C GLY A 111 26.23 -15.33 -20.22
N ASP A 112 26.67 -16.56 -19.92
CA ASP A 112 27.86 -16.85 -19.11
C ASP A 112 29.09 -17.01 -20.00
N HIS A 113 30.29 -17.02 -19.43
CA HIS A 113 31.54 -17.12 -20.20
C HIS A 113 31.70 -18.49 -20.88
N PRO A 114 32.27 -18.55 -22.11
CA PRO A 114 32.61 -19.82 -22.74
C PRO A 114 33.55 -20.65 -21.85
N LYS A 115 33.18 -21.90 -21.56
CA LYS A 115 33.93 -22.76 -20.62
C LYS A 115 35.38 -22.93 -21.08
N GLY A 116 36.32 -22.44 -20.27
CA GLY A 116 37.77 -22.49 -20.55
C GLY A 116 38.37 -21.18 -21.09
N MET A 117 37.58 -20.14 -21.33
CA MET A 117 38.07 -18.82 -21.70
C MET A 117 38.50 -18.00 -20.46
N ASP A 118 39.68 -17.37 -20.50
CA ASP A 118 40.11 -16.47 -19.43
C ASP A 118 39.43 -15.10 -19.53
N SER A 119 38.99 -14.60 -18.38
CA SER A 119 38.52 -13.24 -18.10
C SER A 119 39.31 -12.10 -18.77
N THR A 120 40.64 -12.26 -18.94
CA THR A 120 41.48 -11.23 -19.60
C THR A 120 41.25 -11.13 -21.11
N SER A 121 40.80 -12.23 -21.76
CA SER A 121 40.58 -12.33 -23.21
C SER A 121 39.19 -11.88 -23.67
N ILE A 122 38.27 -11.67 -22.72
CA ILE A 122 36.86 -11.32 -22.99
C ILE A 122 36.70 -9.92 -23.62
N PRO A 123 37.41 -8.85 -23.18
CA PRO A 123 37.37 -7.57 -23.88
C PRO A 123 37.78 -7.67 -25.35
N SER A 124 38.81 -8.46 -25.67
CA SER A 124 39.22 -8.71 -27.06
C SER A 124 38.18 -9.49 -27.87
N LEU A 125 37.46 -10.45 -27.26
CA LEU A 125 36.33 -11.12 -27.91
C LEU A 125 35.25 -10.10 -28.30
N HIS A 126 34.79 -9.28 -27.35
CA HIS A 126 33.79 -8.24 -27.58
C HIS A 126 34.23 -7.22 -28.63
N THR A 127 35.50 -6.78 -28.60
CA THR A 127 36.10 -5.92 -29.64
C THR A 127 36.03 -6.58 -31.02
N SER A 128 36.38 -7.87 -31.14
CA SER A 128 36.34 -8.59 -32.43
C SER A 128 34.91 -8.76 -32.97
N MET A 129 33.90 -8.86 -32.10
CA MET A 129 32.48 -8.92 -32.51
C MET A 129 31.97 -7.56 -32.96
N ALA A 130 32.30 -6.49 -32.22
CA ALA A 130 32.01 -5.13 -32.65
C ALA A 130 32.68 -4.80 -34.00
N GLN A 131 33.90 -5.27 -34.25
CA GLN A 131 34.58 -5.17 -35.55
C GLN A 131 33.83 -5.93 -36.65
N LYS A 132 33.36 -7.16 -36.41
CA LYS A 132 32.57 -7.93 -37.39
C LYS A 132 31.25 -7.26 -37.77
N VAL A 133 30.58 -6.59 -36.82
CA VAL A 133 29.30 -5.91 -37.09
C VAL A 133 29.48 -4.53 -37.71
N LEU A 134 30.42 -3.72 -37.22
CA LEU A 134 30.66 -2.35 -37.71
C LEU A 134 31.55 -2.29 -38.96
N GLY A 135 32.35 -3.31 -39.25
CA GLY A 135 33.19 -3.38 -40.45
C GLY A 135 34.19 -2.22 -40.53
N SER A 136 34.14 -1.47 -41.64
CA SER A 136 34.93 -0.24 -41.86
C SER A 136 34.68 0.85 -40.81
N ASP A 137 33.51 0.83 -40.17
CA ASP A 137 33.01 1.92 -39.34
C ASP A 137 33.23 1.64 -37.85
N PHE A 138 34.07 0.64 -37.54
CA PHE A 138 34.53 0.33 -36.20
C PHE A 138 35.55 1.38 -35.72
N GLN A 139 35.34 1.90 -34.53
CA GLN A 139 36.35 2.63 -33.75
C GLN A 139 36.43 1.99 -32.35
N PRO A 140 37.61 1.98 -31.68
CA PRO A 140 37.76 1.38 -30.35
C PRO A 140 36.71 1.85 -29.33
N GLU A 141 36.35 3.13 -29.40
CA GLU A 141 35.39 3.83 -28.53
C GLU A 141 33.92 3.46 -28.83
N ALA A 142 33.65 2.66 -29.86
CA ALA A 142 32.31 2.15 -30.13
C ALA A 142 31.85 1.17 -29.03
N VAL A 143 32.76 0.38 -28.46
CA VAL A 143 32.51 -0.46 -27.28
C VAL A 143 32.71 0.40 -26.02
N LEU A 144 31.59 0.79 -25.41
CA LEU A 144 31.56 1.67 -24.25
C LEU A 144 31.92 0.95 -22.94
N HIS A 145 31.62 -0.35 -22.84
CA HIS A 145 31.96 -1.17 -21.68
C HIS A 145 31.99 -2.66 -22.02
N SER A 146 32.90 -3.41 -21.38
CA SER A 146 32.95 -4.88 -21.43
C SER A 146 32.76 -5.41 -20.01
N TYR A 147 31.68 -6.16 -19.78
CA TYR A 147 31.44 -6.79 -18.48
C TYR A 147 32.43 -7.95 -18.28
N LYS A 148 32.83 -8.18 -17.02
CA LYS A 148 33.88 -9.16 -16.65
C LYS A 148 33.37 -10.37 -15.86
N ASN A 149 32.12 -10.35 -15.39
CA ASN A 149 31.54 -11.35 -14.49
C ASN A 149 30.43 -12.19 -15.15
N PHE A 150 30.08 -11.84 -16.39
CA PHE A 150 29.17 -12.55 -17.30
C PHE A 150 29.51 -12.05 -18.73
N ASN A 151 29.11 -12.80 -19.75
CA ASN A 151 29.47 -12.54 -21.14
C ASN A 151 28.53 -11.47 -21.71
N ALA A 152 28.98 -10.22 -21.76
CA ALA A 152 28.20 -9.09 -22.27
C ALA A 152 29.06 -7.83 -22.49
N PHE A 153 28.58 -6.93 -23.35
CA PHE A 153 29.17 -5.63 -23.58
C PHE A 153 28.13 -4.56 -23.94
N VAL A 154 28.53 -3.29 -23.83
CA VAL A 154 27.72 -2.13 -24.18
C VAL A 154 28.40 -1.42 -25.35
N MET A 155 27.66 -1.10 -26.40
CA MET A 155 28.21 -0.38 -27.55
C MET A 155 27.18 0.53 -28.23
N LYS A 156 27.65 1.39 -29.14
CA LYS A 156 26.79 2.21 -30.00
C LYS A 156 26.49 1.47 -31.32
N LEU A 157 25.21 1.31 -31.66
CA LEU A 157 24.71 0.58 -32.84
C LEU A 157 23.51 1.33 -33.46
N THR A 158 23.37 1.29 -34.79
CA THR A 158 22.09 1.59 -35.48
C THR A 158 21.11 0.43 -35.26
N GLU A 159 19.87 0.56 -35.73
CA GLU A 159 18.90 -0.54 -35.57
C GLU A 159 19.23 -1.75 -36.46
N GLU A 160 19.82 -1.54 -37.64
CA GLU A 160 20.31 -2.62 -38.52
C GLU A 160 21.57 -3.28 -37.94
N GLU A 161 22.49 -2.49 -37.39
CA GLU A 161 23.67 -3.02 -36.71
C GLU A 161 23.30 -3.82 -35.45
N ALA A 162 22.27 -3.36 -34.70
CA ALA A 162 21.74 -4.09 -33.55
C ALA A 162 21.08 -5.42 -33.95
N LYS A 163 20.39 -5.48 -35.10
CA LYS A 163 19.84 -6.73 -35.66
C LYS A 163 20.96 -7.69 -36.08
N ARG A 164 21.94 -7.22 -36.85
CA ARG A 164 23.11 -8.04 -37.27
C ARG A 164 23.95 -8.52 -36.08
N MET A 165 24.00 -7.76 -34.97
CA MET A 165 24.61 -8.21 -33.72
C MET A 165 23.77 -9.30 -33.01
N ALA A 166 22.44 -9.19 -33.03
CA ALA A 166 21.55 -10.21 -32.46
C ALA A 166 21.53 -11.54 -33.25
N GLU A 167 21.94 -11.51 -34.51
CA GLU A 167 22.08 -12.67 -35.39
C GLU A 167 23.44 -13.40 -35.22
N MET A 168 24.37 -12.89 -34.40
CA MET A 168 25.66 -13.55 -34.18
C MET A 168 25.58 -14.75 -33.23
N ASP A 169 26.27 -15.84 -33.58
CA ASP A 169 26.42 -17.01 -32.71
C ASP A 169 26.88 -16.62 -31.29
N ASN A 170 26.20 -17.17 -30.28
CA ASN A 170 26.36 -16.90 -28.85
C ASN A 170 25.85 -15.54 -28.36
N VAL A 171 25.23 -14.70 -29.18
CA VAL A 171 24.44 -13.54 -28.69
C VAL A 171 23.04 -14.01 -28.30
N ILE A 172 22.63 -13.73 -27.06
CA ILE A 172 21.33 -14.10 -26.51
C ILE A 172 20.31 -12.97 -26.73
N SER A 173 20.72 -11.72 -26.59
CA SER A 173 19.87 -10.56 -26.92
C SER A 173 20.68 -9.28 -27.15
N VAL A 174 20.12 -8.40 -27.98
CA VAL A 174 20.58 -7.02 -28.17
C VAL A 174 19.41 -6.08 -27.95
N PHE A 175 19.54 -5.12 -27.03
CA PHE A 175 18.43 -4.23 -26.66
C PHE A 175 18.90 -2.83 -26.31
N PRO A 176 18.10 -1.78 -26.61
CA PRO A 176 18.51 -0.39 -26.38
C PRO A 176 18.56 -0.08 -24.88
N ASN A 177 19.59 0.66 -24.48
CA ASN A 177 19.77 1.16 -23.12
C ASN A 177 18.67 2.18 -22.76
N LYS A 178 17.97 1.96 -21.64
CA LYS A 178 16.84 2.80 -21.19
C LYS A 178 17.17 3.49 -19.86
N LYS A 179 16.87 4.79 -19.77
CA LYS A 179 16.94 5.54 -18.51
C LYS A 179 15.65 5.34 -17.71
N ASN A 180 15.72 4.55 -16.64
CA ASN A 180 14.62 4.41 -15.68
C ASN A 180 14.59 5.61 -14.70
N ARG A 181 13.43 5.87 -14.09
CA ARG A 181 13.28 6.81 -12.96
C ARG A 181 13.33 6.04 -11.64
N LEU A 182 13.80 6.69 -10.57
CA LEU A 182 14.07 6.06 -9.26
C LEU A 182 12.93 6.35 -8.25
N HIS A 183 12.39 5.32 -7.60
CA HIS A 183 11.21 5.35 -6.72
C HIS A 183 11.32 4.55 -5.38
N THR A 184 11.87 5.12 -4.29
CA THR A 184 11.37 4.90 -2.88
C THR A 184 10.06 5.65 -2.64
N THR A 185 9.52 6.24 -3.70
CA THR A 185 8.82 7.51 -3.66
C THR A 185 7.30 7.36 -3.62
N ARG A 186 6.82 6.12 -3.77
CA ARG A 186 5.61 5.89 -4.54
C ARG A 186 4.34 6.27 -3.80
N SER A 187 4.24 6.05 -2.49
CA SER A 187 3.05 6.40 -1.70
C SER A 187 2.66 7.88 -1.86
N TRP A 188 3.63 8.79 -1.76
CA TRP A 188 3.41 10.23 -1.91
C TRP A 188 3.08 10.64 -3.36
N ASP A 189 3.79 10.09 -4.34
CA ASP A 189 3.47 10.34 -5.76
C ASP A 189 2.09 9.74 -6.16
N PHE A 190 1.66 8.67 -5.50
CA PHE A 190 0.39 7.96 -5.70
C PHE A 190 -0.82 8.72 -5.13
N VAL A 191 -0.71 9.31 -3.92
CA VAL A 191 -1.75 10.19 -3.35
C VAL A 191 -1.74 11.61 -3.94
N GLY A 192 -0.96 11.85 -4.99
CA GLY A 192 -0.90 13.12 -5.71
C GLY A 192 -0.11 14.23 -5.01
N LEU A 193 0.82 13.89 -4.12
CA LEU A 193 1.75 14.81 -3.45
C LEU A 193 3.20 14.63 -3.97
N PRO A 194 3.50 15.05 -5.21
CA PRO A 194 4.84 14.90 -5.79
C PRO A 194 5.86 15.83 -5.14
N GLN A 195 7.16 15.54 -5.35
CA GLN A 195 8.25 16.33 -4.76
C GLN A 195 8.19 17.83 -5.09
N ASN A 196 7.71 18.19 -6.29
CA ASN A 196 7.57 19.57 -6.76
C ASN A 196 6.18 20.19 -6.50
N VAL A 197 5.42 19.64 -5.56
CA VAL A 197 4.15 20.25 -5.11
C VAL A 197 4.36 21.65 -4.54
N LYS A 198 3.38 22.54 -4.70
CA LYS A 198 3.37 23.84 -4.01
C LYS A 198 3.34 23.60 -2.49
N ARG A 199 4.24 24.24 -1.74
CA ARG A 199 4.26 24.24 -0.27
C ARG A 199 4.07 25.66 0.26
N ALA A 200 3.63 25.79 1.50
CA ALA A 200 3.59 27.06 2.21
C ALA A 200 4.95 27.33 2.86
N THR A 201 5.40 28.60 2.92
CA THR A 201 6.65 28.97 3.61
C THR A 201 6.58 28.65 5.11
N THR A 202 5.39 28.76 5.68
CA THR A 202 5.02 28.36 7.05
C THR A 202 5.11 26.86 7.33
N GLU A 203 5.40 25.99 6.35
CA GLU A 203 5.65 24.56 6.60
C GLU A 203 6.83 24.36 7.57
N SER A 204 7.84 25.24 7.56
CA SER A 204 8.97 25.21 8.51
C SER A 204 8.60 25.56 9.95
N ASP A 205 7.40 26.09 10.17
CA ASP A 205 6.90 26.52 11.48
C ASP A 205 5.86 25.55 12.05
N ILE A 206 5.50 24.50 11.29
CA ILE A 206 4.68 23.40 11.76
C ILE A 206 5.55 22.43 12.56
N ILE A 207 5.09 22.08 13.75
CA ILE A 207 5.71 21.14 14.68
C ILE A 207 4.77 19.95 14.85
N VAL A 208 5.23 18.75 14.51
CA VAL A 208 4.45 17.52 14.70
C VAL A 208 4.99 16.73 15.89
N GLY A 209 4.11 16.47 16.87
CA GLY A 209 4.36 15.52 17.94
C GLY A 209 4.18 14.08 17.44
N VAL A 210 5.15 13.21 17.73
CA VAL A 210 5.11 11.78 17.39
C VAL A 210 5.19 10.96 18.68
N LEU A 211 4.09 10.26 19.00
CA LEU A 211 3.96 9.36 20.15
C LEU A 211 4.16 7.92 19.67
N ASP A 212 5.33 7.34 19.96
CA ASP A 212 5.81 6.09 19.35
C ASP A 212 6.99 5.44 20.14
N THR A 213 7.81 4.57 19.52
CA THR A 213 9.02 3.92 20.11
C THR A 213 10.24 4.83 20.23
N GLY A 214 10.11 6.12 19.89
CA GLY A 214 11.19 7.11 19.90
C GLY A 214 11.64 7.52 18.49
N VAL A 215 12.89 7.97 18.33
CA VAL A 215 13.49 8.21 17.01
C VAL A 215 14.99 7.85 16.96
N TRP A 216 15.50 7.50 15.79
CA TRP A 216 16.93 7.37 15.51
C TRP A 216 17.48 8.63 14.82
N PRO A 217 18.07 9.60 15.56
CA PRO A 217 18.36 10.95 15.05
C PRO A 217 19.44 11.01 13.98
N GLU A 218 20.34 10.03 13.90
CA GLU A 218 21.43 10.00 12.91
C GLU A 218 20.97 9.57 11.50
N SER A 219 19.69 9.28 11.29
CA SER A 219 19.17 9.04 9.94
C SER A 219 19.23 10.32 9.10
N GLU A 220 19.64 10.20 7.83
CA GLU A 220 19.66 11.33 6.88
C GLU A 220 18.27 12.00 6.73
N SER A 221 17.19 11.24 6.96
CA SER A 221 15.80 11.74 6.99
C SER A 221 15.55 12.78 8.10
N PHE A 222 16.43 12.88 9.10
CA PHE A 222 16.34 13.82 10.21
C PHE A 222 17.53 14.79 10.32
N SER A 223 18.36 14.90 9.27
CA SER A 223 19.35 15.98 9.16
C SER A 223 18.69 17.35 9.27
N ASP A 224 19.36 18.33 9.87
CA ASP A 224 18.86 19.70 9.96
C ASP A 224 19.55 20.67 8.98
N LYS A 225 20.27 20.13 7.99
CA LYS A 225 20.93 20.91 6.94
C LYS A 225 19.92 21.76 6.17
N GLY A 226 20.00 23.07 6.34
CA GLY A 226 19.13 24.06 5.70
C GLY A 226 17.95 24.52 6.56
N PHE A 227 17.80 24.01 7.79
CA PHE A 227 16.82 24.49 8.76
C PHE A 227 17.35 25.71 9.51
N GLY A 228 16.50 26.73 9.70
CA GLY A 228 16.72 27.77 10.69
C GLY A 228 16.45 27.27 12.11
N PRO A 229 16.60 28.12 13.15
CA PRO A 229 16.29 27.75 14.54
C PRO A 229 14.84 27.24 14.71
N PRO A 230 14.53 26.53 15.83
CA PRO A 230 13.17 26.11 16.14
C PRO A 230 12.19 27.30 16.18
N PRO A 231 10.89 27.11 15.83
CA PRO A 231 9.91 28.19 15.85
C PRO A 231 9.73 28.79 17.25
N THR A 232 9.60 30.11 17.38
CA THR A 232 9.57 30.82 18.69
C THR A 232 8.39 30.47 19.61
N LYS A 233 7.38 29.76 19.10
CA LYS A 233 6.26 29.20 19.89
C LYS A 233 6.63 27.92 20.66
N TRP A 234 7.72 27.26 20.25
CA TRP A 234 8.18 25.99 20.80
C TRP A 234 8.73 26.18 22.22
N LYS A 235 8.28 25.34 23.17
CA LYS A 235 8.75 25.36 24.56
C LYS A 235 9.46 24.08 24.98
N GLY A 236 9.36 23.03 24.17
CA GLY A 236 9.87 21.71 24.53
C GLY A 236 11.39 21.59 24.51
N SER A 237 11.82 20.50 25.13
CA SER A 237 13.20 20.20 25.49
C SER A 237 13.61 18.81 25.00
N CYS A 238 14.89 18.47 25.19
CA CYS A 238 15.44 17.17 24.86
C CYS A 238 16.14 16.58 26.09
N HIS A 239 15.66 15.41 26.53
CA HIS A 239 16.13 14.76 27.77
C HIS A 239 16.90 13.48 27.43
N ASN A 240 18.15 13.40 27.92
CA ASN A 240 19.11 12.34 27.59
C ASN A 240 19.27 12.10 26.07
N PHE A 241 19.16 13.18 25.28
CA PHE A 241 19.09 13.11 23.82
C PHE A 241 19.62 14.40 23.18
N THR A 242 20.42 14.27 22.12
CA THR A 242 20.93 15.41 21.35
C THR A 242 19.98 15.73 20.19
N CYS A 243 19.27 16.84 20.31
CA CYS A 243 18.39 17.39 19.27
C CYS A 243 19.16 18.28 18.28
N ASN A 244 18.49 18.60 17.17
CA ASN A 244 19.00 19.48 16.11
C ASN A 244 17.85 20.40 15.62
N ASN A 245 18.03 21.16 14.54
CA ASN A 245 16.95 22.04 14.06
C ASN A 245 15.81 21.31 13.33
N LYS A 246 15.86 19.97 13.23
CA LYS A 246 14.85 19.10 12.60
C LYS A 246 14.02 18.33 13.63
N ILE A 247 14.69 17.55 14.49
CA ILE A 247 14.12 16.97 15.72
C ILE A 247 14.41 17.99 16.83
N ILE A 248 13.40 18.81 17.17
CA ILE A 248 13.53 19.95 18.08
C ILE A 248 13.11 19.62 19.53
N GLY A 249 12.51 18.45 19.73
CA GLY A 249 12.05 17.92 21.02
C GLY A 249 12.22 16.41 21.08
N ALA A 250 12.65 15.90 22.24
CA ALA A 250 12.86 14.47 22.45
C ALA A 250 12.71 14.09 23.93
N LYS A 251 11.62 13.40 24.26
CA LYS A 251 11.24 13.00 25.62
C LYS A 251 10.83 11.53 25.65
N TYR A 252 10.82 10.91 26.83
CA TYR A 252 10.40 9.52 27.01
C TYR A 252 9.60 9.36 28.31
N PHE A 253 8.68 8.40 28.30
CA PHE A 253 7.74 8.12 29.38
C PHE A 253 7.71 6.62 29.62
N ASN A 254 7.95 6.23 30.87
CA ASN A 254 7.76 4.88 31.40
C ASN A 254 7.53 5.06 32.91
N LEU A 255 6.33 5.49 33.29
CA LEU A 255 6.01 5.93 34.65
C LEU A 255 6.10 4.79 35.67
N GLU A 256 5.86 3.55 35.24
CA GLU A 256 6.06 2.34 36.05
C GLU A 256 7.56 1.98 36.22
N ASN A 257 8.46 2.62 35.47
CA ASN A 257 9.90 2.35 35.40
C ASN A 257 10.24 0.88 35.03
N HIS A 258 9.35 0.23 34.28
CA HIS A 258 9.49 -1.14 33.83
C HIS A 258 10.20 -1.19 32.47
N PHE A 259 11.54 -1.33 32.52
CA PHE A 259 12.42 -1.48 31.37
C PHE A 259 12.93 -2.93 31.26
N THR A 260 13.09 -3.43 30.03
CA THR A 260 13.81 -4.68 29.79
C THR A 260 15.33 -4.47 29.79
N LYS A 261 16.10 -5.56 29.78
CA LYS A 261 17.58 -5.52 29.65
C LYS A 261 18.08 -4.86 28.35
N ASP A 262 17.24 -4.80 27.31
CA ASP A 262 17.60 -4.34 25.96
C ASP A 262 17.02 -2.94 25.63
N ASP A 263 16.23 -2.36 26.54
CA ASP A 263 15.65 -1.03 26.36
C ASP A 263 16.70 0.08 26.56
N ILE A 264 16.89 0.91 25.53
CA ILE A 264 17.69 2.13 25.64
C ILE A 264 16.85 3.19 26.37
N ILE A 265 17.19 3.46 27.65
CA ILE A 265 16.51 4.43 28.54
C ILE A 265 16.80 5.88 28.11
N SER A 266 16.20 6.26 26.98
CA SER A 266 16.25 7.58 26.35
C SER A 266 15.15 7.64 25.27
N PRO A 267 14.89 8.81 24.64
CA PRO A 267 14.00 8.93 23.48
C PRO A 267 14.50 8.22 22.21
N ARG A 268 15.64 7.51 22.26
CA ARG A 268 16.21 6.76 21.13
C ARG A 268 15.36 5.53 20.80
N ASP A 269 15.13 5.35 19.51
CA ASP A 269 14.40 4.21 18.96
C ASP A 269 15.28 2.96 18.83
N SER A 270 14.96 1.93 19.61
CA SER A 270 15.56 0.58 19.52
C SER A 270 14.73 -0.39 18.67
N GLN A 271 13.53 -0.02 18.23
CA GLN A 271 12.59 -0.90 17.52
C GLN A 271 12.39 -0.54 16.04
N GLY A 272 12.73 0.70 15.64
CA GLY A 272 12.63 1.21 14.26
C GLY A 272 11.27 1.81 13.89
N HIS A 273 10.20 1.44 14.60
CA HIS A 273 8.82 1.84 14.29
C HIS A 273 8.62 3.37 14.37
N GLY A 274 9.05 4.01 15.46
CA GLY A 274 8.97 5.46 15.63
C GLY A 274 9.81 6.24 14.63
N SER A 275 10.99 5.73 14.25
CA SER A 275 11.78 6.29 13.16
C SER A 275 11.06 6.20 11.81
N HIS A 276 10.35 5.10 11.55
CA HIS A 276 9.57 4.88 10.33
C HIS A 276 8.35 5.81 10.27
N CYS A 277 7.60 5.92 11.37
CA CYS A 277 6.49 6.85 11.53
C CYS A 277 6.93 8.32 11.36
N ALA A 278 7.94 8.77 12.12
CA ALA A 278 8.41 10.16 12.10
C ALA A 278 8.97 10.58 10.72
N SER A 279 9.70 9.69 10.05
CA SER A 279 10.20 9.96 8.69
C SER A 279 9.09 9.87 7.63
N THR A 280 8.05 9.07 7.84
CA THR A 280 6.84 9.09 7.00
C THR A 280 6.06 10.41 7.15
N VAL A 281 6.00 11.00 8.36
CA VAL A 281 5.37 12.33 8.52
C VAL A 281 6.21 13.41 7.83
N ALA A 282 7.46 13.57 8.27
CA ALA A 282 8.25 14.78 8.02
C ALA A 282 9.71 14.48 7.64
N GLY A 283 10.05 13.26 7.22
CA GLY A 283 11.41 12.93 6.78
C GLY A 283 11.87 13.81 5.62
N ASN A 284 13.14 14.21 5.63
CA ASN A 284 13.77 14.94 4.53
C ASN A 284 13.84 14.10 3.26
N SER A 285 14.04 14.76 2.12
CA SER A 285 14.32 14.11 0.83
C SER A 285 15.70 13.43 0.82
N VAL A 286 15.73 12.12 1.02
CA VAL A 286 16.95 11.29 0.98
C VAL A 286 16.99 10.47 -0.31
N ASN A 287 18.03 10.66 -1.11
CA ASN A 287 18.19 9.99 -2.41
C ASN A 287 18.86 8.62 -2.26
N SER A 288 18.53 7.70 -3.17
CA SER A 288 19.08 6.33 -3.23
C SER A 288 18.85 5.47 -1.98
N ALA A 289 17.94 5.87 -1.09
CA ALA A 289 17.39 4.99 -0.05
C ALA A 289 16.75 3.75 -0.69
N SER A 290 16.70 2.63 0.04
CA SER A 290 16.01 1.38 -0.33
C SER A 290 16.17 0.33 0.78
N LEU A 291 15.34 -0.71 0.78
CA LEU A 291 15.62 -1.93 1.55
C LEU A 291 16.34 -2.95 0.65
N PHE A 292 17.68 -3.01 0.72
CA PHE A 292 18.52 -3.83 -0.17
C PHE A 292 18.21 -3.64 -1.67
N GLY A 293 17.85 -2.44 -2.10
CA GLY A 293 17.42 -2.14 -3.47
C GLY A 293 15.90 -2.20 -3.71
N PHE A 294 15.10 -2.77 -2.81
CA PHE A 294 13.64 -2.70 -2.91
C PHE A 294 13.15 -1.28 -2.70
N GLY A 295 12.32 -0.82 -3.63
CA GLY A 295 11.76 0.52 -3.75
C GLY A 295 12.84 1.57 -3.65
N SER A 296 13.70 1.71 -4.67
CA SER A 296 14.92 2.53 -4.62
C SER A 296 14.78 3.90 -5.28
N GLY A 297 15.11 5.01 -4.58
CA GLY A 297 14.96 6.40 -5.05
C GLY A 297 14.95 7.48 -3.95
N THR A 298 14.17 8.56 -4.12
CA THR A 298 14.06 9.69 -3.15
C THR A 298 12.96 9.51 -2.07
N ALA A 299 13.37 9.06 -0.88
CA ALA A 299 12.47 8.88 0.28
C ALA A 299 12.21 10.24 0.94
N ARG A 300 11.00 10.48 1.45
CA ARG A 300 10.60 11.72 2.13
C ARG A 300 9.28 11.55 2.89
N GLY A 301 9.03 12.41 3.87
CA GLY A 301 7.72 12.58 4.48
C GLY A 301 6.80 13.51 3.67
N GLY A 302 5.54 13.62 4.08
CA GLY A 302 4.56 14.49 3.42
C GLY A 302 4.84 15.99 3.63
N VAL A 303 5.44 16.35 4.77
CA VAL A 303 5.90 17.73 5.10
C VAL A 303 7.40 17.77 5.44
N PRO A 304 8.31 17.67 4.45
CA PRO A 304 9.75 17.63 4.70
C PRO A 304 10.31 18.87 5.41
N SER A 305 9.64 20.03 5.33
CA SER A 305 10.08 21.25 6.02
C SER A 305 9.68 21.30 7.49
N ALA A 306 8.69 20.51 7.93
CA ALA A 306 8.15 20.56 9.28
C ALA A 306 9.15 20.06 10.33
N ARG A 307 8.98 20.52 11.57
CA ARG A 307 9.75 20.09 12.74
C ARG A 307 9.13 18.86 13.39
N ILE A 308 9.96 18.05 14.03
CA ILE A 308 9.55 16.84 14.74
C ILE A 308 9.80 17.04 16.23
N ALA A 309 8.81 16.70 17.05
CA ALA A 309 8.94 16.53 18.49
C ALA A 309 8.57 15.09 18.84
N VAL A 310 9.43 14.40 19.58
CA VAL A 310 9.34 12.95 19.80
C VAL A 310 9.06 12.66 21.26
N TYR A 311 8.03 11.83 21.49
CA TYR A 311 7.58 11.43 22.81
C TYR A 311 7.54 9.89 22.83
N LYS A 312 8.60 9.28 23.35
CA LYS A 312 8.72 7.82 23.41
C LYS A 312 7.80 7.28 24.51
N VAL A 313 6.76 6.56 24.11
CA VAL A 313 5.75 5.94 24.99
C VAL A 313 5.71 4.41 24.86
N CYS A 314 6.39 3.87 23.83
CA CYS A 314 6.49 2.44 23.58
C CYS A 314 7.90 1.90 23.87
N TRP A 315 7.93 0.74 24.52
CA TRP A 315 9.10 -0.02 24.97
C TRP A 315 8.96 -1.48 24.53
N LEU A 316 9.94 -2.33 24.82
CA LEU A 316 9.84 -3.76 24.50
C LEU A 316 8.74 -4.49 25.30
N THR A 317 8.24 -3.86 26.37
CA THR A 317 7.06 -4.29 27.15
C THR A 317 5.71 -3.84 26.58
N GLY A 318 5.68 -3.03 25.51
CA GLY A 318 4.47 -2.42 24.94
C GLY A 318 4.41 -0.91 25.15
N CYS A 319 3.22 -0.32 25.06
CA CYS A 319 2.99 1.12 25.26
C CYS A 319 1.99 1.33 26.40
N GLY A 320 2.35 2.08 27.44
CA GLY A 320 1.49 2.29 28.61
C GLY A 320 0.45 3.40 28.42
N ASP A 321 -0.79 3.19 28.88
CA ASP A 321 -1.84 4.23 28.83
C ASP A 321 -1.48 5.48 29.64
N ALA A 322 -0.81 5.30 30.78
CA ALA A 322 -0.29 6.40 31.59
C ALA A 322 0.83 7.17 30.86
N ASP A 323 1.68 6.47 30.11
CA ASP A 323 2.76 7.07 29.31
C ASP A 323 2.20 7.83 28.10
N ASN A 324 1.19 7.27 27.42
CA ASN A 324 0.42 7.96 26.37
C ASN A 324 -0.15 9.28 26.90
N LEU A 325 -0.85 9.26 28.05
CA LEU A 325 -1.46 10.47 28.64
C LEU A 325 -0.42 11.52 29.04
N ALA A 326 0.68 11.11 29.67
CA ALA A 326 1.77 12.01 30.02
C ALA A 326 2.42 12.64 28.78
N ALA A 327 2.61 11.87 27.71
CA ALA A 327 3.11 12.39 26.44
C ALA A 327 2.12 13.33 25.74
N PHE A 328 0.80 13.10 25.87
CA PHE A 328 -0.21 14.04 25.37
C PHE A 328 -0.13 15.39 26.10
N ASP A 329 -0.10 15.39 27.43
CA ASP A 329 -0.02 16.63 28.24
C ASP A 329 1.27 17.41 27.94
N GLU A 330 2.41 16.72 27.91
CA GLU A 330 3.70 17.31 27.59
C GLU A 330 3.74 17.89 26.16
N ALA A 331 3.21 17.17 25.15
CA ALA A 331 3.14 17.65 23.78
C ALA A 331 2.23 18.87 23.61
N ILE A 332 1.11 18.91 24.35
CA ILE A 332 0.21 20.06 24.41
C ILE A 332 0.91 21.27 25.05
N SER A 333 1.66 21.06 26.14
CA SER A 333 2.42 22.10 26.86
C SER A 333 3.55 22.69 26.00
N ASP A 334 4.32 21.82 25.36
CA ASP A 334 5.45 22.12 24.47
C ASP A 334 5.06 22.95 23.24
N GLY A 335 3.80 22.82 22.79
CA GLY A 335 3.22 23.62 21.71
C GLY A 335 3.31 22.98 20.32
N VAL A 336 3.10 21.66 20.21
CA VAL A 336 2.96 21.00 18.89
C VAL A 336 1.70 21.47 18.16
N ASP A 337 1.70 21.46 16.82
CA ASP A 337 0.53 21.83 16.01
C ASP A 337 -0.43 20.67 15.76
N ILE A 338 0.11 19.46 15.65
CA ILE A 338 -0.56 18.21 15.31
C ILE A 338 0.15 17.06 16.03
N ILE A 339 -0.61 16.03 16.42
CA ILE A 339 -0.10 14.79 17.00
C ILE A 339 -0.33 13.62 16.03
N SER A 340 0.73 12.82 15.82
CA SER A 340 0.68 11.50 15.22
C SER A 340 0.83 10.45 16.30
N ILE A 341 -0.12 9.52 16.38
CA ILE A 341 -0.02 8.37 17.27
C ILE A 341 -0.34 7.09 16.49
N SER A 342 0.62 6.18 16.46
CA SER A 342 0.58 4.96 15.65
C SER A 342 0.34 3.71 16.50
N THR A 343 -0.27 3.89 17.68
CA THR A 343 -0.52 2.86 18.69
C THR A 343 -2.03 2.58 18.87
N GLY A 344 -2.35 1.49 19.55
CA GLY A 344 -3.71 1.06 19.88
C GLY A 344 -3.68 -0.25 20.66
N ALA A 345 -4.83 -0.68 21.18
CA ALA A 345 -4.91 -1.90 21.99
C ALA A 345 -4.53 -3.17 21.19
N SER A 346 -3.91 -4.14 21.86
CA SER A 346 -3.47 -5.42 21.30
C SER A 346 -4.62 -6.39 20.95
N GLY A 347 -5.85 -6.06 21.32
CA GLY A 347 -7.05 -6.82 21.03
C GLY A 347 -8.26 -5.92 20.75
N ILE A 348 -9.36 -6.52 20.31
CA ILE A 348 -10.60 -5.79 20.00
C ILE A 348 -11.26 -5.38 21.32
N VAL A 349 -11.23 -4.08 21.60
CA VAL A 349 -11.84 -3.45 22.78
C VAL A 349 -12.71 -2.26 22.37
N HIS A 350 -13.75 -1.97 23.15
CA HIS A 350 -14.84 -1.06 22.78
C HIS A 350 -15.18 -0.10 23.94
N ASP A 351 -14.15 0.41 24.59
CA ASP A 351 -14.27 1.20 25.81
C ASP A 351 -14.89 2.58 25.58
N PRO A 352 -15.66 3.12 26.55
CA PRO A 352 -16.16 4.50 26.50
C PRO A 352 -15.04 5.52 26.30
N TYR A 353 -15.37 6.67 25.70
CA TYR A 353 -14.39 7.70 25.31
C TYR A 353 -13.52 8.26 26.46
N PHE A 354 -13.91 8.10 27.72
CA PHE A 354 -13.12 8.49 28.90
C PHE A 354 -12.54 7.30 29.70
N HIS A 355 -12.47 6.12 29.08
CA HIS A 355 -11.77 4.94 29.58
C HIS A 355 -10.53 4.58 28.73
N ASP A 356 -10.25 5.33 27.66
CA ASP A 356 -9.16 5.10 26.70
C ASP A 356 -8.22 6.32 26.64
N SER A 357 -6.90 6.08 26.73
CA SER A 357 -5.89 7.13 26.84
C SER A 357 -5.84 8.06 25.62
N ASN A 358 -5.99 7.49 24.42
CA ASN A 358 -5.92 8.22 23.15
C ASN A 358 -7.13 9.14 22.96
N ASN A 359 -8.33 8.67 23.30
CA ASN A 359 -9.56 9.43 23.24
C ASN A 359 -9.53 10.61 24.24
N ILE A 360 -9.04 10.41 25.46
CA ILE A 360 -8.87 11.47 26.47
C ILE A 360 -7.81 12.48 26.02
N GLY A 361 -6.57 12.04 25.75
CA GLY A 361 -5.46 12.93 25.37
C GLY A 361 -5.76 13.75 24.13
N SER A 362 -6.39 13.14 23.11
CA SER A 362 -6.81 13.84 21.91
C SER A 362 -7.98 14.81 22.12
N PHE A 363 -8.80 14.66 23.18
CA PHE A 363 -9.83 15.65 23.54
C PHE A 363 -9.17 16.94 24.05
N HIS A 364 -8.22 16.81 24.99
CA HIS A 364 -7.47 17.96 25.51
C HIS A 364 -6.60 18.61 24.43
N ALA A 365 -6.01 17.82 23.52
CA ALA A 365 -5.32 18.35 22.34
C ALA A 365 -6.27 19.15 21.43
N MET A 366 -7.46 18.62 21.13
CA MET A 366 -8.49 19.30 20.33
C MET A 366 -8.91 20.64 20.96
N LYS A 367 -9.14 20.67 22.28
CA LYS A 367 -9.44 21.89 23.07
C LYS A 367 -8.35 22.97 22.95
N ARG A 368 -7.10 22.59 22.66
CA ARG A 368 -5.96 23.50 22.43
C ARG A 368 -5.67 23.78 20.95
N GLY A 369 -6.51 23.33 20.03
CA GLY A 369 -6.35 23.56 18.58
C GLY A 369 -5.38 22.60 17.88
N ILE A 370 -5.07 21.47 18.52
CA ILE A 370 -4.14 20.44 18.06
C ILE A 370 -4.96 19.26 17.53
N LEU A 371 -4.75 18.89 16.26
CA LEU A 371 -5.42 17.71 15.69
C LEU A 371 -4.60 16.45 16.00
N THR A 372 -5.29 15.38 16.42
CA THR A 372 -4.68 14.05 16.59
C THR A 372 -5.09 13.13 15.44
N SER A 373 -4.11 12.48 14.83
CA SER A 373 -4.26 11.39 13.86
C SER A 373 -3.89 10.08 14.55
N ASN A 374 -4.76 9.08 14.46
CA ASN A 374 -4.58 7.76 15.07
C ASN A 374 -4.66 6.66 14.00
N SER A 375 -3.82 5.64 14.14
CA SER A 375 -3.97 4.38 13.40
C SER A 375 -5.34 3.73 13.66
N GLY A 376 -5.92 3.07 12.65
CA GLY A 376 -7.19 2.36 12.77
C GLY A 376 -7.14 1.09 13.63
N ASN A 377 -5.93 0.59 13.91
CA ASN A 377 -5.61 -0.75 14.43
C ASN A 377 -5.56 -1.83 13.32
N ASN A 378 -4.93 -2.98 13.61
CA ASN A 378 -4.53 -4.02 12.66
C ASN A 378 -5.25 -5.37 12.91
N LEU A 379 -6.50 -5.34 13.38
CA LEU A 379 -7.28 -6.50 13.84
C LEU A 379 -8.41 -6.90 12.86
N GLY A 380 -8.35 -6.43 11.62
CA GLY A 380 -9.28 -6.75 10.53
C GLY A 380 -9.17 -8.19 10.01
N PRO A 381 -10.00 -8.59 9.03
CA PRO A 381 -10.93 -7.76 8.27
C PRO A 381 -12.35 -7.68 8.85
N SER A 382 -12.65 -8.39 9.95
CA SER A 382 -13.98 -8.44 10.57
C SER A 382 -14.52 -7.05 10.90
N LEU A 383 -15.83 -6.81 10.70
CA LEU A 383 -16.50 -5.61 11.22
C LEU A 383 -16.35 -5.52 12.75
N TYR A 384 -16.38 -4.30 13.28
CA TYR A 384 -16.14 -3.99 14.70
C TYR A 384 -14.76 -4.45 15.21
N SER A 385 -13.71 -4.32 14.39
CA SER A 385 -12.32 -4.63 14.79
C SER A 385 -11.48 -3.38 15.11
N MET A 386 -12.04 -2.18 14.95
CA MET A 386 -11.39 -0.94 15.36
C MET A 386 -11.40 -0.76 16.88
N THR A 387 -10.57 0.16 17.36
CA THR A 387 -10.50 0.57 18.78
C THR A 387 -10.53 2.10 18.94
N ASN A 388 -9.90 2.85 18.01
CA ASN A 388 -9.80 4.30 18.09
C ASN A 388 -11.04 4.98 17.49
N TYR A 389 -12.03 5.34 18.33
CA TYR A 389 -13.38 5.70 17.91
C TYR A 389 -13.81 7.17 18.10
N ALA A 390 -13.07 8.00 18.85
CA ALA A 390 -13.56 9.35 19.18
C ALA A 390 -13.84 10.26 17.95
N PRO A 391 -14.90 11.10 17.97
CA PRO A 391 -15.21 12.00 16.85
C PRO A 391 -14.18 13.12 16.61
N TRP A 392 -13.40 13.50 17.62
CA TRP A 392 -12.43 14.59 17.58
C TRP A 392 -11.05 14.22 16.99
N LEU A 393 -10.66 12.95 17.02
CA LEU A 393 -9.47 12.42 16.33
C LEU A 393 -9.77 11.97 14.90
N VAL A 394 -8.75 11.82 14.05
CA VAL A 394 -8.85 11.17 12.74
C VAL A 394 -8.41 9.70 12.87
N SER A 395 -9.31 8.75 12.61
CA SER A 395 -8.95 7.32 12.58
C SER A 395 -8.63 6.88 11.15
N VAL A 396 -7.45 6.28 10.94
CA VAL A 396 -6.88 6.08 9.59
C VAL A 396 -6.75 4.60 9.22
N ALA A 397 -7.41 4.20 8.14
CA ALA A 397 -7.30 2.85 7.55
C ALA A 397 -6.07 2.72 6.64
N ALA A 398 -5.51 1.52 6.54
CA ALA A 398 -4.38 1.21 5.66
C ALA A 398 -4.87 0.74 4.28
N SER A 399 -4.55 1.52 3.25
CA SER A 399 -4.68 1.08 1.86
C SER A 399 -3.37 0.53 1.31
N THR A 400 -3.49 -0.34 0.30
CA THR A 400 -2.43 -0.58 -0.67
C THR A 400 -2.18 0.67 -1.54
N PHE A 401 -1.08 0.65 -2.29
CA PHE A 401 -0.83 1.52 -3.44
C PHE A 401 -0.22 0.68 -4.56
N ASP A 402 0.00 1.25 -5.74
CA ASP A 402 0.29 0.49 -6.98
C ASP A 402 1.64 -0.24 -7.05
N ARG A 403 2.46 -0.25 -5.99
CA ARG A 403 3.60 -1.17 -5.85
C ARG A 403 3.18 -2.38 -5.03
N LYS A 404 3.65 -3.56 -5.44
CA LYS A 404 3.56 -4.80 -4.68
C LYS A 404 4.87 -5.58 -4.78
N ILE A 405 5.35 -6.11 -3.66
CA ILE A 405 6.56 -6.95 -3.58
C ILE A 405 6.13 -8.41 -3.56
N VAL A 406 6.37 -9.11 -4.67
CA VAL A 406 6.06 -10.52 -4.82
C VAL A 406 7.33 -11.37 -4.70
N THR A 407 7.16 -12.58 -4.17
CA THR A 407 8.21 -13.59 -4.07
C THR A 407 7.74 -14.86 -4.79
N LYS A 408 8.66 -15.55 -5.45
CA LYS A 408 8.36 -16.73 -6.26
C LYS A 408 9.12 -17.95 -5.78
N VAL A 409 8.52 -19.12 -5.93
CA VAL A 409 9.21 -20.41 -5.80
C VAL A 409 9.10 -21.16 -7.12
N GLN A 410 10.22 -21.75 -7.56
CA GLN A 410 10.22 -22.75 -8.63
C GLN A 410 10.52 -24.13 -8.02
N LEU A 411 9.71 -25.12 -8.40
CA LEU A 411 9.89 -26.52 -8.04
C LEU A 411 10.77 -27.25 -9.06
N GLY A 412 11.38 -28.37 -8.67
CA GLY A 412 12.23 -29.19 -9.53
C GLY A 412 11.51 -29.86 -10.72
N ASN A 413 10.18 -29.84 -10.77
CA ASN A 413 9.40 -30.22 -11.96
C ASN A 413 9.16 -29.03 -12.93
N GLY A 414 9.74 -27.86 -12.64
CA GLY A 414 9.61 -26.63 -13.44
C GLY A 414 8.43 -25.74 -13.08
N ALA A 415 7.46 -26.21 -12.28
CA ALA A 415 6.31 -25.41 -11.86
C ALA A 415 6.73 -24.20 -11.01
N ILE A 416 6.06 -23.06 -11.21
CA ILE A 416 6.33 -21.80 -10.51
C ILE A 416 5.06 -21.33 -9.80
N TYR A 417 5.21 -20.91 -8.55
CA TYR A 417 4.14 -20.33 -7.73
C TYR A 417 4.56 -18.94 -7.25
N GLU A 418 3.60 -18.01 -7.21
CA GLU A 418 3.78 -16.64 -6.75
C GLU A 418 3.10 -16.44 -5.39
N GLY A 419 3.70 -15.57 -4.56
CA GLY A 419 3.12 -15.16 -3.29
C GLY A 419 3.85 -13.96 -2.72
N VAL A 420 3.76 -13.78 -1.40
CA VAL A 420 4.24 -12.56 -0.72
C VAL A 420 5.27 -12.87 0.36
N SER A 421 6.27 -11.99 0.45
CA SER A 421 7.40 -11.99 1.38
C SER A 421 8.36 -10.89 0.94
N ILE A 422 9.06 -10.24 1.86
CA ILE A 422 10.21 -9.38 1.56
C ILE A 422 11.47 -10.23 1.69
N ASN A 423 11.64 -11.17 0.76
CA ASN A 423 12.80 -12.04 0.69
C ASN A 423 14.00 -11.28 0.09
N THR A 424 14.86 -10.77 0.97
CA THR A 424 16.12 -10.11 0.61
C THR A 424 17.17 -11.07 0.04
N TYR A 425 17.04 -12.38 0.29
CA TYR A 425 18.06 -13.39 0.00
C TYR A 425 17.97 -13.90 -1.44
N ASP A 426 19.13 -14.00 -2.10
CA ASP A 426 19.28 -14.66 -3.40
C ASP A 426 19.94 -16.03 -3.23
N LEU A 427 19.19 -17.10 -3.54
CA LEU A 427 19.69 -18.48 -3.60
C LEU A 427 20.51 -18.77 -4.87
N LYS A 428 20.75 -17.78 -5.74
CA LYS A 428 21.50 -17.87 -7.01
C LYS A 428 20.95 -18.94 -7.95
N LYS A 429 19.62 -19.10 -7.94
CA LYS A 429 18.86 -20.16 -8.66
C LYS A 429 19.28 -21.59 -8.30
N LYS A 430 20.00 -21.81 -7.20
CA LYS A 430 20.36 -23.15 -6.73
C LYS A 430 19.16 -23.80 -6.09
N PHE A 431 18.81 -24.99 -6.59
CA PHE A 431 17.78 -25.84 -6.01
C PHE A 431 18.29 -26.53 -4.75
N TYR A 432 17.40 -26.65 -3.76
CA TYR A 432 17.62 -27.36 -2.49
C TYR A 432 16.54 -28.44 -2.32
N PRO A 433 16.80 -29.51 -1.54
CA PRO A 433 15.76 -30.49 -1.22
C PRO A 433 14.57 -29.83 -0.55
N LEU A 434 13.36 -30.25 -0.93
CA LEU A 434 12.10 -29.75 -0.40
C LEU A 434 11.44 -30.84 0.44
N VAL A 435 11.00 -30.51 1.66
CA VAL A 435 10.36 -31.43 2.61
C VAL A 435 9.12 -30.79 3.22
N TYR A 436 8.13 -31.59 3.58
CA TYR A 436 6.94 -31.15 4.30
C TYR A 436 7.13 -31.34 5.82
N GLY A 437 6.78 -30.32 6.61
CA GLY A 437 6.99 -30.33 8.07
C GLY A 437 6.30 -31.50 8.78
N GLY A 438 5.16 -31.98 8.25
CA GLY A 438 4.43 -33.13 8.79
C GLY A 438 5.19 -34.46 8.73
N ASP A 439 6.17 -34.59 7.83
CA ASP A 439 6.94 -35.82 7.61
C ASP A 439 8.23 -35.89 8.45
N ILE A 440 8.63 -34.78 9.10
CA ILE A 440 9.89 -34.65 9.84
C ILE A 440 9.71 -34.22 11.32
N PRO A 441 8.79 -34.82 12.10
CA PRO A 441 8.53 -34.40 13.48
C PRO A 441 9.71 -34.65 14.42
N ASN A 442 9.87 -33.78 15.41
CA ASN A 442 10.77 -33.98 16.55
C ASN A 442 10.15 -35.00 17.53
N ILE A 443 10.28 -36.29 17.21
CA ILE A 443 9.77 -37.40 18.05
C ILE A 443 10.39 -37.38 19.46
N ALA A 444 11.67 -36.97 19.59
CA ALA A 444 12.34 -36.84 20.88
C ALA A 444 11.72 -35.73 21.76
N GLY A 445 11.31 -34.62 21.14
CA GLY A 445 10.51 -33.55 21.75
C GLY A 445 9.04 -33.91 21.96
N ARG A 446 8.62 -35.16 21.70
CA ARG A 446 7.23 -35.64 21.75
C ARG A 446 6.29 -35.05 20.69
N HIS A 447 6.85 -34.47 19.62
CA HIS A 447 6.07 -33.99 18.48
C HIS A 447 5.76 -35.11 17.46
N ASN A 448 4.77 -34.83 16.62
CA ASN A 448 4.21 -35.73 15.62
C ASN A 448 3.69 -34.93 14.41
N SER A 449 3.20 -35.61 13.38
CA SER A 449 2.72 -34.97 12.15
C SER A 449 1.58 -33.96 12.35
N SER A 450 0.77 -34.07 13.40
CA SER A 450 -0.30 -33.10 13.69
C SER A 450 0.19 -31.79 14.31
N THR A 451 1.44 -31.74 14.80
CA THR A 451 2.08 -30.53 15.32
C THR A 451 3.18 -30.02 14.37
N SER A 452 4.05 -30.91 13.89
CA SER A 452 5.19 -30.56 13.03
C SER A 452 4.78 -29.99 11.66
N ARG A 453 3.58 -30.34 11.15
CA ARG A 453 3.00 -29.73 9.93
C ARG A 453 2.90 -28.21 9.97
N TYR A 454 2.79 -27.62 11.16
CA TYR A 454 2.70 -26.16 11.34
C TYR A 454 4.06 -25.50 11.52
N CYS A 455 5.13 -26.27 11.74
CA CYS A 455 6.49 -25.75 11.96
C CYS A 455 6.64 -24.82 13.18
N VAL A 456 5.86 -25.07 14.24
CA VAL A 456 5.93 -24.38 15.55
C VAL A 456 7.20 -24.76 16.34
N GLU A 457 7.45 -24.09 17.46
CA GLU A 457 8.67 -24.26 18.29
C GLU A 457 9.03 -25.72 18.57
N ASP A 458 10.31 -26.03 18.36
CA ASP A 458 10.96 -27.34 18.45
C ASP A 458 10.25 -28.55 17.82
N SER A 459 9.23 -28.32 16.98
CA SER A 459 8.38 -29.39 16.45
C SER A 459 9.00 -30.22 15.31
N LEU A 460 10.10 -29.77 14.71
CA LEU A 460 10.79 -30.43 13.59
C LEU A 460 12.12 -31.06 14.03
N ASP A 461 12.47 -32.22 13.47
CA ASP A 461 13.80 -32.81 13.66
C ASP A 461 14.89 -31.94 13.00
N LYS A 462 15.78 -31.40 13.83
CA LYS A 462 16.86 -30.49 13.44
C LYS A 462 17.87 -31.14 12.48
N HIS A 463 18.01 -32.47 12.48
CA HIS A 463 18.81 -33.18 11.48
C HIS A 463 18.11 -33.25 10.12
N SER A 464 16.81 -33.54 10.11
CA SER A 464 15.98 -33.63 8.91
C SER A 464 15.66 -32.29 8.24
N VAL A 465 15.69 -31.18 8.99
CA VAL A 465 15.52 -29.81 8.44
C VAL A 465 16.79 -29.29 7.74
N LYS A 466 17.99 -29.70 8.21
CA LYS A 466 19.26 -29.07 7.85
C LYS A 466 19.55 -29.09 6.34
N GLY A 467 19.75 -27.92 5.76
CA GLY A 467 20.09 -27.73 4.34
C GLY A 467 18.93 -27.86 3.35
N LYS A 468 17.68 -27.87 3.83
CA LYS A 468 16.46 -28.07 3.02
C LYS A 468 15.54 -26.85 3.05
N ILE A 469 14.59 -26.78 2.12
CA ILE A 469 13.44 -25.90 2.18
C ILE A 469 12.28 -26.67 2.83
N VAL A 470 11.59 -26.06 3.79
CA VAL A 470 10.45 -26.69 4.50
C VAL A 470 9.12 -26.10 4.03
N LEU A 471 8.16 -26.96 3.72
CA LEU A 471 6.76 -26.60 3.47
C LEU A 471 5.95 -26.75 4.78
N CYS A 472 5.25 -25.68 5.17
CA CYS A 472 4.50 -25.58 6.41
C CYS A 472 3.04 -25.19 6.12
N ASP A 473 2.08 -25.79 6.84
CA ASP A 473 0.63 -25.59 6.62
C ASP A 473 0.09 -24.28 7.22
N LEU A 474 0.86 -23.64 8.10
CA LEU A 474 0.52 -22.42 8.82
C LEU A 474 1.72 -21.48 8.85
N ILE A 475 1.47 -20.19 8.67
CA ILE A 475 2.45 -19.12 8.87
C ILE A 475 2.93 -19.06 10.33
N GLN A 476 4.24 -18.86 10.53
CA GLN A 476 4.83 -18.46 11.82
C GLN A 476 5.26 -16.98 11.77
N ALA A 477 5.37 -16.32 12.92
CA ALA A 477 5.79 -14.93 12.98
C ALA A 477 7.27 -14.75 12.55
N PRO A 478 7.67 -13.58 12.03
CA PRO A 478 9.06 -13.31 11.63
C PRO A 478 10.12 -13.66 12.68
N GLU A 479 9.82 -13.36 13.94
CA GLU A 479 10.61 -13.64 15.13
C GLU A 479 10.74 -15.16 15.41
N ASP A 480 9.65 -15.90 15.25
CA ASP A 480 9.59 -17.35 15.47
C ASP A 480 10.42 -18.13 14.45
N VAL A 481 10.55 -17.66 13.20
CA VAL A 481 11.10 -18.47 12.10
C VAL A 481 12.58 -18.87 12.28
N GLY A 482 13.30 -18.27 13.24
CA GLY A 482 14.59 -18.78 13.73
C GLY A 482 14.56 -20.22 14.30
N ILE A 483 13.38 -20.70 14.72
CA ILE A 483 13.09 -22.09 15.13
C ILE A 483 13.54 -23.11 14.07
N LEU A 484 13.50 -22.75 12.78
CA LEU A 484 13.93 -23.60 11.66
C LEU A 484 15.46 -23.74 11.54
N SER A 485 16.21 -23.41 12.59
CA SER A 485 17.67 -23.48 12.75
C SER A 485 18.36 -24.56 11.90
N GLY A 486 18.90 -24.15 10.75
CA GLY A 486 19.60 -25.01 9.79
C GLY A 486 18.88 -25.19 8.44
N ALA A 487 17.61 -24.79 8.32
CA ALA A 487 16.89 -24.70 7.06
C ALA A 487 17.58 -23.74 6.07
N THR A 488 17.39 -23.99 4.78
CA THR A 488 17.75 -23.06 3.70
C THR A 488 16.58 -22.17 3.28
N GLY A 489 15.34 -22.55 3.61
CA GLY A 489 14.18 -21.70 3.37
C GLY A 489 12.88 -22.29 3.90
N VAL A 490 11.81 -21.50 3.83
CA VAL A 490 10.47 -21.91 4.27
C VAL A 490 9.37 -21.43 3.32
N ILE A 491 8.32 -22.23 3.17
CA ILE A 491 7.12 -21.92 2.38
C ILE A 491 5.90 -22.14 3.27
N PHE A 492 5.11 -21.09 3.47
CA PHE A 492 3.90 -21.10 4.31
C PHE A 492 2.63 -21.09 3.45
N GLY A 493 1.65 -21.93 3.80
CA GLY A 493 0.27 -21.78 3.32
C GLY A 493 -0.49 -20.71 4.11
N ILE A 494 -1.18 -19.80 3.41
CA ILE A 494 -2.08 -18.81 4.03
C ILE A 494 -3.50 -18.87 3.48
N ASN A 495 -4.47 -18.55 4.36
CA ASN A 495 -5.92 -18.57 4.08
C ASN A 495 -6.53 -17.17 3.93
N TYR A 496 -5.72 -16.12 4.12
CA TYR A 496 -6.10 -14.71 4.04
C TYR A 496 -5.44 -14.05 2.81
N PRO A 497 -5.82 -12.81 2.43
CA PRO A 497 -5.25 -12.14 1.26
C PRO A 497 -3.73 -12.01 1.29
N GLN A 498 -3.10 -12.09 0.12
CA GLN A 498 -1.66 -11.87 -0.06
C GLN A 498 -1.35 -10.37 -0.11
N ASP A 499 -1.55 -9.67 1.02
CA ASP A 499 -1.36 -8.22 1.15
C ASP A 499 -0.54 -7.79 2.40
N LEU A 500 0.00 -8.75 3.13
CA LEU A 500 0.90 -8.53 4.28
C LEU A 500 2.21 -9.34 4.11
N PRO A 501 3.15 -8.90 3.25
CA PRO A 501 4.43 -9.58 3.07
C PRO A 501 5.29 -9.51 4.35
N GLY A 502 5.63 -10.67 4.92
CA GLY A 502 6.56 -10.75 6.05
C GLY A 502 8.03 -10.65 5.63
N THR A 503 8.88 -10.09 6.50
CA THR A 503 10.34 -10.04 6.33
C THR A 503 10.98 -11.02 7.30
N TYR A 504 11.59 -12.11 6.82
CA TYR A 504 12.07 -13.22 7.64
C TYR A 504 13.61 -13.28 7.73
N ALA A 505 14.15 -13.93 8.76
CA ALA A 505 15.59 -14.14 9.00
C ALA A 505 16.26 -15.14 8.04
N LEU A 506 15.48 -15.76 7.14
CA LEU A 506 15.91 -16.75 6.16
C LEU A 506 15.00 -16.69 4.92
N PRO A 507 15.37 -17.29 3.77
CA PRO A 507 14.57 -17.25 2.54
C PRO A 507 13.16 -17.82 2.73
N ALA A 508 12.16 -16.96 2.72
CA ALA A 508 10.78 -17.31 3.08
C ALA A 508 9.77 -16.85 2.03
N LEU A 509 8.64 -17.55 1.94
CA LEU A 509 7.54 -17.25 1.03
C LEU A 509 6.19 -17.63 1.66
N GLN A 510 5.18 -16.76 1.55
CA GLN A 510 3.79 -17.07 1.89
C GLN A 510 2.98 -17.24 0.58
N ILE A 511 2.34 -18.40 0.38
CA ILE A 511 1.51 -18.72 -0.79
C ILE A 511 0.06 -19.04 -0.38
N ALA A 512 -0.88 -18.90 -1.31
CA ALA A 512 -2.26 -19.31 -1.09
C ALA A 512 -2.32 -20.80 -0.72
N GLN A 513 -3.23 -21.19 0.19
CA GLN A 513 -3.32 -22.58 0.66
C GLN A 513 -3.64 -23.58 -0.47
N TRP A 514 -4.21 -23.13 -1.60
CA TRP A 514 -4.38 -24.00 -2.78
C TRP A 514 -3.04 -24.39 -3.39
N ASP A 515 -2.15 -23.42 -3.62
CA ASP A 515 -0.81 -23.64 -4.16
C ASP A 515 0.04 -24.44 -3.18
N GLN A 516 -0.09 -24.20 -1.87
CA GLN A 516 0.56 -25.00 -0.83
C GLN A 516 0.22 -26.49 -0.96
N ARG A 517 -1.06 -26.84 -1.20
CA ARG A 517 -1.47 -28.24 -1.43
C ARG A 517 -0.91 -28.81 -2.73
N LEU A 518 -0.73 -27.99 -3.77
CA LEU A 518 -0.08 -28.41 -5.02
C LEU A 518 1.42 -28.66 -4.83
N ILE A 519 2.12 -27.82 -4.05
CA ILE A 519 3.52 -28.07 -3.68
C ILE A 519 3.63 -29.34 -2.82
N HIS A 520 2.73 -29.57 -1.86
CA HIS A 520 2.70 -30.80 -1.07
C HIS A 520 2.47 -32.04 -1.95
N SER A 521 1.55 -31.96 -2.92
CA SER A 521 1.35 -33.02 -3.93
C SER A 521 2.62 -33.29 -4.75
N TYR A 522 3.37 -32.26 -5.13
CA TYR A 522 4.69 -32.44 -5.75
C TYR A 522 5.67 -33.19 -4.83
N ILE A 523 5.76 -32.82 -3.55
CA ILE A 523 6.64 -33.51 -2.57
C ILE A 523 6.30 -35.01 -2.49
N THR A 524 5.02 -35.38 -2.41
CA THR A 524 4.63 -36.80 -2.33
C THR A 524 4.83 -37.58 -3.64
N SER A 525 4.89 -36.88 -4.79
CA SER A 525 5.06 -37.50 -6.11
C SER A 525 6.50 -37.88 -6.50
N THR A 526 7.52 -37.41 -5.77
CA THR A 526 8.93 -37.71 -6.09
C THR A 526 9.81 -37.81 -4.85
N ARG A 527 10.70 -38.81 -4.81
CA ARG A 527 11.71 -38.97 -3.74
C ARG A 527 12.78 -37.88 -3.74
N ASN A 528 12.92 -37.15 -4.84
CA ASN A 528 13.91 -36.08 -5.03
C ASN A 528 13.21 -34.72 -5.22
N ALA A 529 12.21 -34.43 -4.37
CA ALA A 529 11.54 -33.14 -4.35
C ALA A 529 12.55 -32.01 -4.07
N THR A 530 12.54 -30.97 -4.91
CA THR A 530 13.45 -29.82 -4.79
C THR A 530 12.75 -28.51 -5.13
N ALA A 531 13.27 -27.39 -4.63
CA ALA A 531 12.80 -26.05 -4.96
C ALA A 531 13.92 -25.00 -4.88
N THR A 532 13.67 -23.84 -5.47
CA THR A 532 14.40 -22.59 -5.18
C THR A 532 13.39 -21.48 -4.91
N ILE A 533 13.53 -20.81 -3.77
CA ILE A 533 12.84 -19.54 -3.48
C ILE A 533 13.68 -18.44 -4.12
N PHE A 534 13.09 -17.63 -4.99
CA PHE A 534 13.76 -16.47 -5.57
C PHE A 534 13.78 -15.31 -4.58
N ARG A 535 14.77 -14.44 -4.71
CA ARG A 535 14.69 -13.07 -4.17
C ARG A 535 13.41 -12.40 -4.71
N SER A 536 12.75 -11.58 -3.90
CA SER A 536 11.54 -10.87 -4.32
C SER A 536 11.78 -9.92 -5.50
N GLU A 537 10.70 -9.52 -6.16
CA GLU A 537 10.66 -8.49 -7.19
C GLU A 537 9.49 -7.53 -6.97
N GLU A 538 9.64 -6.29 -7.43
CA GLU A 538 8.57 -5.29 -7.40
C GLU A 538 7.76 -5.35 -8.70
N ILE A 539 6.45 -5.49 -8.58
CA ILE A 539 5.50 -5.38 -9.69
C ILE A 539 4.56 -4.18 -9.48
N ASN A 540 3.94 -3.73 -10.57
CA ASN A 540 2.84 -2.79 -10.51
C ASN A 540 1.52 -3.56 -10.54
N ASP A 541 0.69 -3.43 -9.52
CA ASP A 541 -0.60 -4.13 -9.42
C ASP A 541 -1.74 -3.17 -9.80
N GLY A 542 -2.38 -3.43 -10.94
CA GLY A 542 -3.43 -2.58 -11.51
C GLY A 542 -4.77 -2.63 -10.75
N LEU A 543 -4.89 -3.46 -9.71
CA LEU A 543 -6.09 -3.57 -8.87
C LEU A 543 -6.03 -2.65 -7.62
N MET A 544 -4.98 -1.85 -7.45
CA MET A 544 -4.80 -0.96 -6.29
C MET A 544 -5.50 0.40 -6.51
N PRO A 545 -5.99 1.09 -5.46
CA PRO A 545 -5.90 0.74 -4.03
C PRO A 545 -7.14 -0.03 -3.51
N PHE A 546 -6.88 -0.93 -2.56
CA PHE A 546 -7.89 -1.51 -1.67
C PHE A 546 -7.41 -1.45 -0.21
N ILE A 547 -8.29 -1.72 0.75
CA ILE A 547 -8.01 -1.70 2.20
C ILE A 547 -7.46 -3.05 2.64
N ALA A 548 -6.25 -3.03 3.19
CA ALA A 548 -5.49 -4.23 3.54
C ALA A 548 -6.27 -5.13 4.52
N SER A 549 -6.11 -6.44 4.41
CA SER A 549 -6.82 -7.45 5.20
C SER A 549 -6.75 -7.20 6.70
N PHE A 550 -5.58 -6.83 7.22
CA PHE A 550 -5.35 -6.50 8.62
C PHE A 550 -6.00 -5.18 9.08
N SER A 551 -6.25 -4.21 8.19
CA SER A 551 -6.71 -2.87 8.62
C SER A 551 -8.06 -2.98 9.31
N SER A 552 -8.16 -2.60 10.58
CA SER A 552 -9.40 -2.73 11.33
C SER A 552 -10.57 -1.99 10.70
N ARG A 553 -11.78 -2.59 10.77
CA ARG A 553 -13.04 -2.07 10.23
C ARG A 553 -13.94 -1.49 11.33
N GLY A 554 -14.75 -0.51 10.94
CA GLY A 554 -15.96 -0.12 11.69
C GLY A 554 -17.06 -1.19 11.62
N PRO A 555 -18.32 -0.87 11.99
CA PRO A 555 -18.82 0.40 12.50
C PRO A 555 -18.24 0.83 13.85
N ASN A 556 -18.65 2.00 14.34
CA ASN A 556 -18.40 2.44 15.71
C ASN A 556 -19.47 1.82 16.64
N PRO A 557 -19.10 0.96 17.61
CA PRO A 557 -20.04 0.31 18.53
C PRO A 557 -20.49 1.24 19.67
N ILE A 558 -19.64 2.19 20.07
CA ILE A 558 -19.93 3.21 21.09
C ILE A 558 -21.00 4.17 20.54
N THR A 559 -20.73 4.72 19.36
CA THR A 559 -21.64 5.63 18.64
C THR A 559 -21.98 5.11 17.24
N PRO A 560 -22.98 4.23 17.08
CA PRO A 560 -23.40 3.64 15.80
C PRO A 560 -23.73 4.60 14.65
N ASN A 561 -23.89 5.90 14.93
CA ASN A 561 -24.23 6.93 13.94
C ASN A 561 -23.06 7.86 13.60
N THR A 562 -21.86 7.55 14.11
CA THR A 562 -20.58 8.17 13.75
C THR A 562 -19.80 7.21 12.85
N LEU A 563 -19.54 7.58 11.61
CA LEU A 563 -18.74 6.76 10.70
C LEU A 563 -17.29 6.65 11.19
N LYS A 564 -16.78 5.42 11.26
CA LYS A 564 -15.36 5.09 11.42
C LYS A 564 -15.00 3.91 10.49
N PRO A 565 -13.78 3.85 9.93
CA PRO A 565 -12.70 4.84 10.03
C PRO A 565 -13.08 6.17 9.34
N ASP A 566 -12.32 7.24 9.58
CA ASP A 566 -12.62 8.54 8.96
C ASP A 566 -12.15 8.58 7.50
N ILE A 567 -10.97 8.01 7.23
CA ILE A 567 -10.26 8.11 5.95
C ILE A 567 -9.24 6.96 5.80
N ALA A 568 -8.80 6.71 4.56
CA ALA A 568 -7.74 5.75 4.25
C ALA A 568 -6.47 6.45 3.75
N ALA A 569 -5.30 5.86 4.02
CA ALA A 569 -4.00 6.32 3.55
C ALA A 569 -3.05 5.15 3.25
N PRO A 570 -1.98 5.34 2.47
CA PRO A 570 -1.02 4.29 2.15
C PRO A 570 -0.41 3.66 3.42
N GLY A 571 -0.62 2.37 3.62
CA GLY A 571 -0.20 1.65 4.82
C GLY A 571 0.29 0.22 4.58
N VAL A 572 0.52 -0.18 3.33
CA VAL A 572 1.11 -1.47 2.95
C VAL A 572 2.43 -1.21 2.24
N GLU A 573 3.48 -1.98 2.55
CA GLU A 573 4.82 -1.87 1.94
C GLU A 573 5.41 -0.44 1.95
N VAL A 574 5.19 0.34 3.01
CA VAL A 574 5.71 1.71 3.10
C VAL A 574 7.21 1.69 3.40
N ILE A 575 7.99 2.47 2.64
CA ILE A 575 9.43 2.66 2.87
C ILE A 575 9.66 3.99 3.57
N ALA A 576 10.28 3.92 4.74
CA ALA A 576 10.73 5.07 5.50
C ALA A 576 12.00 4.69 6.31
N ALA A 577 12.55 5.64 7.07
CA ALA A 577 13.78 5.43 7.83
C ALA A 577 13.62 4.33 8.90
N TRP A 578 14.72 3.66 9.21
CA TRP A 578 14.77 2.60 10.20
C TRP A 578 15.94 2.82 11.17
N SER A 579 15.80 2.31 12.40
CA SER A 579 16.88 2.30 13.37
C SER A 579 17.88 1.20 13.00
N PRO A 580 19.17 1.51 12.73
CA PRO A 580 20.15 0.49 12.31
C PRO A 580 20.47 -0.58 13.35
N VAL A 581 20.02 -0.41 14.60
CA VAL A 581 20.13 -1.40 15.69
C VAL A 581 18.87 -2.27 15.85
N ALA A 582 17.77 -1.94 15.18
CA ALA A 582 16.52 -2.70 15.26
C ALA A 582 16.52 -3.87 14.27
N SER A 583 16.21 -5.09 14.75
CA SER A 583 16.17 -6.30 13.92
C SER A 583 15.16 -6.18 12.77
N LEU A 584 15.58 -6.53 11.56
CA LEU A 584 14.77 -6.44 10.34
C LEU A 584 13.65 -7.49 10.27
N SER A 585 13.80 -8.62 10.99
CA SER A 585 12.78 -9.67 11.11
C SER A 585 12.38 -9.95 12.56
N GLN A 586 12.67 -9.04 13.50
CA GLN A 586 12.45 -9.14 14.95
C GLN A 586 13.17 -10.31 15.68
N PHE A 587 13.55 -11.39 14.98
CA PHE A 587 14.41 -12.46 15.47
C PHE A 587 15.77 -11.93 15.97
N GLU A 588 16.19 -12.32 17.18
CA GLU A 588 17.44 -11.91 17.85
C GLU A 588 18.70 -12.29 17.05
N GLY A 589 18.65 -13.41 16.31
CA GLY A 589 19.78 -13.87 15.50
C GLY A 589 19.97 -13.15 14.16
N ASP A 590 19.05 -12.26 13.76
CA ASP A 590 19.14 -11.52 12.50
C ASP A 590 20.06 -10.30 12.62
N LYS A 591 21.23 -10.37 11.97
CA LYS A 591 22.27 -9.33 12.02
C LYS A 591 22.19 -8.31 10.88
N ARG A 592 21.06 -8.23 10.16
CA ARG A 592 20.84 -7.28 9.06
C ARG A 592 20.50 -5.88 9.56
N ALA A 593 21.51 -5.07 9.84
CA ALA A 593 21.35 -3.62 10.04
C ALA A 593 20.93 -2.90 8.74
N VAL A 594 19.89 -2.07 8.79
CA VAL A 594 19.41 -1.27 7.63
C VAL A 594 19.04 0.15 8.04
N GLN A 595 19.18 1.10 7.12
CA GLN A 595 18.81 2.51 7.33
C GLN A 595 17.36 2.84 6.90
N TYR A 596 16.76 1.96 6.09
CA TYR A 596 15.41 2.09 5.54
C TYR A 596 14.75 0.71 5.52
N ASN A 597 13.47 0.64 5.88
CA ASN A 597 12.73 -0.61 5.97
C ASN A 597 11.36 -0.52 5.26
N VAL A 598 10.88 -1.66 4.75
CA VAL A 598 9.56 -1.85 4.16
C VAL A 598 8.68 -2.50 5.24
N ILE A 599 7.66 -1.79 5.73
CA ILE A 599 6.67 -2.37 6.66
C ILE A 599 5.25 -1.95 6.33
N SER A 600 4.29 -2.70 6.88
CA SER A 600 2.85 -2.55 6.66
C SER A 600 2.12 -2.42 8.00
N GLY A 601 1.09 -1.57 8.04
CA GLY A 601 0.25 -1.33 9.21
C GLY A 601 -0.60 -0.07 9.06
N THR A 602 -1.70 0.03 9.81
CA THR A 602 -2.39 1.32 10.01
C THR A 602 -1.49 2.35 10.69
N SER A 603 -0.45 1.89 11.39
CA SER A 603 0.69 2.64 11.89
C SER A 603 1.48 3.39 10.81
N MET A 604 1.49 2.91 9.56
CA MET A 604 2.13 3.58 8.42
C MET A 604 1.13 4.48 7.66
N ALA A 605 -0.16 4.18 7.74
CA ALA A 605 -1.22 5.02 7.19
C ALA A 605 -1.45 6.29 8.03
N CYS A 606 -1.43 6.16 9.36
CA CYS A 606 -1.54 7.27 10.31
C CYS A 606 -0.61 8.46 9.97
N PRO A 607 0.72 8.30 9.87
CA PRO A 607 1.65 9.39 9.57
C PRO A 607 1.45 9.99 8.17
N HIS A 608 0.93 9.24 7.19
CA HIS A 608 0.52 9.82 5.91
C HIS A 608 -0.66 10.79 6.07
N ALA A 609 -1.67 10.44 6.87
CA ALA A 609 -2.78 11.34 7.18
C ALA A 609 -2.35 12.52 8.07
N THR A 610 -1.45 12.30 9.04
CA THR A 610 -0.83 13.35 9.86
C THR A 610 -0.11 14.37 9.00
N ALA A 611 0.71 13.94 8.04
CA ALA A 611 1.41 14.85 7.16
C ALA A 611 0.48 15.56 6.15
N ALA A 612 -0.60 14.90 5.73
CA ALA A 612 -1.65 15.57 4.96
C ALA A 612 -2.34 16.68 5.78
N ALA A 613 -2.62 16.42 7.07
CA ALA A 613 -3.16 17.41 8.00
C ALA A 613 -2.17 18.57 8.26
N ALA A 614 -0.88 18.26 8.44
CA ALA A 614 0.18 19.25 8.63
C ALA A 614 0.39 20.12 7.38
N TYR A 615 0.32 19.52 6.19
CA TYR A 615 0.32 20.24 4.91
C TYR A 615 -0.86 21.21 4.84
N VAL A 616 -2.09 20.79 5.16
CA VAL A 616 -3.26 21.69 5.24
C VAL A 616 -3.06 22.81 6.27
N LYS A 617 -2.60 22.49 7.49
CA LYS A 617 -2.34 23.50 8.55
C LYS A 617 -1.22 24.47 8.19
N SER A 618 -0.26 24.08 7.34
CA SER A 618 0.76 25.01 6.82
C SER A 618 0.16 26.12 5.94
N PHE A 619 -0.84 25.79 5.11
CA PHE A 619 -1.58 26.78 4.32
C PHE A 619 -2.60 27.57 5.13
N HIS A 620 -3.13 26.96 6.21
CA HIS A 620 -4.18 27.55 7.05
C HIS A 620 -3.86 27.45 8.56
N PRO A 621 -2.87 28.21 9.08
CA PRO A 621 -2.39 28.04 10.45
C PRO A 621 -3.43 28.27 11.56
N SER A 622 -4.52 29.00 11.25
CA SER A 622 -5.61 29.36 12.17
C SER A 622 -6.84 28.43 12.10
N TRP A 623 -6.81 27.36 11.30
CA TRP A 623 -7.95 26.42 11.21
C TRP A 623 -8.05 25.52 12.44
N SER A 624 -9.29 25.24 12.84
CA SER A 624 -9.59 24.29 13.91
C SER A 624 -9.21 22.85 13.51
N PRO A 625 -8.95 21.95 14.48
CA PRO A 625 -8.81 20.52 14.22
C PRO A 625 -9.96 19.95 13.38
N ALA A 626 -11.18 20.39 13.65
CA ALA A 626 -12.39 20.01 12.91
C ALA A 626 -12.38 20.51 11.46
N MET A 627 -11.95 21.74 11.18
CA MET A 627 -11.81 22.26 9.82
C MET A 627 -10.77 21.47 9.01
N ILE A 628 -9.62 21.13 9.61
CA ILE A 628 -8.57 20.33 8.96
C ILE A 628 -9.06 18.90 8.70
N LYS A 629 -9.66 18.24 9.71
CA LYS A 629 -10.30 16.93 9.58
C LYS A 629 -11.37 16.95 8.49
N SER A 630 -12.22 17.98 8.45
CA SER A 630 -13.23 18.15 7.41
C SER A 630 -12.59 18.27 6.02
N ALA A 631 -11.54 19.06 5.85
CA ALA A 631 -10.92 19.28 4.55
C ALA A 631 -10.29 18.00 3.97
N LEU A 632 -9.70 17.16 4.83
CA LEU A 632 -9.20 15.83 4.44
C LEU A 632 -10.35 14.91 4.00
N ILE A 633 -11.40 14.81 4.82
CA ILE A 633 -12.54 13.91 4.57
C ILE A 633 -13.31 14.35 3.32
N THR A 634 -13.62 15.64 3.16
CA THR A 634 -14.49 16.10 2.06
C THR A 634 -13.84 16.15 0.69
N THR A 635 -12.51 16.02 0.64
CA THR A 635 -11.74 15.99 -0.61
C THR A 635 -11.13 14.62 -0.93
N ALA A 636 -11.34 13.62 -0.05
CA ALA A 636 -10.86 12.26 -0.22
C ALA A 636 -11.32 11.62 -1.55
N THR A 637 -10.42 10.89 -2.17
CA THR A 637 -10.66 10.17 -3.42
C THR A 637 -11.51 8.92 -3.13
N PRO A 638 -12.71 8.78 -3.70
CA PRO A 638 -13.57 7.62 -3.43
C PRO A 638 -12.89 6.30 -3.79
N MET A 639 -13.04 5.28 -2.93
CA MET A 639 -12.54 3.92 -3.17
C MET A 639 -13.67 3.01 -3.67
N SER A 640 -13.32 1.87 -4.28
CA SER A 640 -14.30 0.97 -4.90
C SER A 640 -14.88 -0.03 -3.90
N PRO A 641 -16.20 -0.08 -3.67
CA PRO A 641 -16.82 -1.10 -2.81
C PRO A 641 -16.78 -2.51 -3.44
N ILE A 642 -16.44 -2.64 -4.73
CA ILE A 642 -16.22 -3.94 -5.39
C ILE A 642 -14.98 -4.64 -4.82
N LEU A 643 -13.96 -3.85 -4.46
CA LEU A 643 -12.72 -4.34 -3.85
C LEU A 643 -12.74 -4.27 -2.31
N ASN A 644 -13.75 -3.61 -1.73
CA ASN A 644 -13.88 -3.31 -0.31
C ASN A 644 -15.36 -3.48 0.08
N PRO A 645 -15.87 -4.72 0.23
CA PRO A 645 -17.30 -5.00 0.42
C PRO A 645 -17.90 -4.43 1.72
N GLU A 646 -17.06 -4.08 2.70
CA GLU A 646 -17.42 -3.36 3.93
C GLU A 646 -17.60 -1.85 3.70
N ALA A 647 -17.29 -1.37 2.49
CA ALA A 647 -17.46 -0.02 1.99
C ALA A 647 -16.88 1.05 2.94
N GLU A 648 -17.69 2.02 3.35
CA GLU A 648 -17.30 3.11 4.25
C GLU A 648 -16.74 2.60 5.59
N PHE A 649 -17.09 1.40 6.06
CA PHE A 649 -16.51 0.81 7.28
C PHE A 649 -15.11 0.24 7.09
N ALA A 650 -14.60 0.12 5.85
CA ALA A 650 -13.20 -0.17 5.57
C ALA A 650 -12.40 1.09 5.21
N TYR A 651 -12.92 1.99 4.37
CA TYR A 651 -12.16 3.13 3.84
C TYR A 651 -12.58 4.53 4.36
N GLY A 652 -13.63 4.63 5.17
CA GLY A 652 -14.18 5.91 5.63
C GLY A 652 -14.72 6.74 4.46
N ALA A 653 -14.18 7.94 4.25
CA ALA A 653 -14.45 8.70 3.03
C ALA A 653 -13.65 8.24 1.79
N GLY A 654 -12.62 7.42 1.93
CA GLY A 654 -11.73 6.99 0.85
C GLY A 654 -10.29 7.44 1.05
N LEU A 655 -9.49 7.43 -0.01
CA LEU A 655 -8.05 7.70 0.04
C LEU A 655 -7.75 9.21 0.18
N ILE A 656 -6.82 9.58 1.07
CA ILE A 656 -6.35 10.97 1.24
C ILE A 656 -6.02 11.67 -0.09
N ASN A 657 -6.33 12.97 -0.18
CA ASN A 657 -5.94 13.83 -1.30
C ASN A 657 -5.38 15.16 -0.77
N PRO A 658 -4.11 15.21 -0.34
CA PRO A 658 -3.56 16.36 0.39
C PRO A 658 -3.64 17.68 -0.41
N VAL A 659 -3.44 17.62 -1.73
CA VAL A 659 -3.46 18.80 -2.61
C VAL A 659 -4.85 19.41 -2.73
N LYS A 660 -5.91 18.59 -2.80
CA LYS A 660 -7.29 19.11 -2.74
C LYS A 660 -7.65 19.59 -1.33
N ALA A 661 -7.22 18.89 -0.28
CA ALA A 661 -7.51 19.23 1.11
C ALA A 661 -6.98 20.64 1.50
N ALA A 662 -5.92 21.13 0.86
CA ALA A 662 -5.44 22.49 1.07
C ALA A 662 -6.35 23.60 0.50
N ASN A 663 -7.36 23.26 -0.32
CA ASN A 663 -8.40 24.18 -0.77
C ASN A 663 -9.75 23.44 -1.02
N PRO A 664 -10.50 23.10 0.05
CA PRO A 664 -11.70 22.27 -0.03
C PRO A 664 -12.96 23.04 -0.46
N GLY A 665 -12.92 24.37 -0.52
CA GLY A 665 -14.08 25.22 -0.79
C GLY A 665 -14.98 25.44 0.44
N LEU A 666 -15.52 24.38 1.03
CA LEU A 666 -16.27 24.41 2.29
C LEU A 666 -15.67 23.44 3.33
N VAL A 667 -15.85 23.78 4.60
CA VAL A 667 -15.53 22.88 5.74
C VAL A 667 -16.69 22.79 6.73
N TYR A 668 -16.86 21.60 7.30
CA TYR A 668 -17.73 21.33 8.44
C TYR A 668 -16.92 21.59 9.73
N ASP A 669 -17.13 22.76 10.33
CA ASP A 669 -16.44 23.20 11.54
C ASP A 669 -17.19 22.75 12.80
N ILE A 670 -16.47 22.43 13.87
CA ILE A 670 -16.97 21.89 15.14
C ILE A 670 -16.17 22.53 16.27
N ASN A 671 -16.83 23.03 17.32
CA ASN A 671 -16.17 23.60 18.50
C ASN A 671 -16.35 22.71 19.75
N GLU A 672 -15.68 23.04 20.85
CA GLU A 672 -15.75 22.30 22.12
C GLU A 672 -17.20 22.08 22.59
N ALA A 673 -18.05 23.11 22.57
CA ALA A 673 -19.44 23.00 23.02
C ALA A 673 -20.31 22.09 22.14
N ASP A 674 -19.98 21.94 20.84
CA ASP A 674 -20.63 20.93 19.98
C ASP A 674 -20.26 19.50 20.43
N TYR A 675 -19.00 19.27 20.85
CA TYR A 675 -18.54 17.99 21.40
C TYR A 675 -19.12 17.71 22.80
N ILE A 676 -19.21 18.70 23.68
CA ILE A 676 -19.89 18.56 24.99
C ILE A 676 -21.37 18.23 24.80
N LYS A 677 -22.06 18.92 23.87
CA LYS A 677 -23.45 18.62 23.53
C LYS A 677 -23.61 17.21 22.94
N PHE A 678 -22.65 16.74 22.14
CA PHE A 678 -22.60 15.36 21.66
C PHE A 678 -22.47 14.35 22.82
N LEU A 679 -21.56 14.59 23.77
CA LEU A 679 -21.36 13.72 24.94
C LEU A 679 -22.61 13.65 25.84
N CYS A 680 -23.30 14.78 26.07
CA CYS A 680 -24.63 14.78 26.69
C CYS A 680 -25.63 13.86 25.98
N GLY A 681 -25.51 13.68 24.65
CA GLY A 681 -26.36 12.82 23.85
C GLY A 681 -26.04 11.33 23.94
N GLU A 682 -24.75 11.00 24.07
CA GLU A 682 -24.27 9.63 24.34
C GLU A 682 -24.64 9.18 25.76
N GLY A 683 -24.74 10.11 26.71
CA GLY A 683 -25.24 9.87 28.06
C GLY A 683 -24.30 10.24 29.20
N TYR A 684 -23.16 10.90 28.91
CA TYR A 684 -22.25 11.44 29.93
C TYR A 684 -22.97 12.45 30.82
N THR A 685 -22.66 12.42 32.11
CA THR A 685 -23.36 13.22 33.12
C THR A 685 -22.80 14.62 33.25
N ASP A 686 -23.63 15.54 33.76
CA ASP A 686 -23.23 16.86 34.25
C ASP A 686 -21.97 16.83 35.15
N LYS A 687 -21.80 15.78 35.96
CA LYS A 687 -20.64 15.66 36.86
C LYS A 687 -19.36 15.43 36.06
N GLU A 688 -19.37 14.47 35.15
CA GLU A 688 -18.20 14.11 34.33
C GLU A 688 -17.82 15.26 33.39
N LEU A 689 -18.82 15.90 32.77
CA LEU A 689 -18.56 16.98 31.83
C LEU A 689 -18.02 18.25 32.51
N ARG A 690 -18.52 18.64 33.69
CA ARG A 690 -17.96 19.80 34.43
C ARG A 690 -16.52 19.56 34.91
N ILE A 691 -16.15 18.31 35.18
CA ILE A 691 -14.77 17.93 35.51
C ILE A 691 -13.87 18.02 34.25
N LEU A 692 -14.38 17.61 33.09
CA LEU A 692 -13.67 17.67 31.80
C LEU A 692 -13.49 19.11 31.25
N THR A 693 -14.50 19.96 31.42
CA THR A 693 -14.51 21.32 30.86
C THR A 693 -13.88 22.36 31.77
N GLU A 694 -13.89 22.12 33.08
CA GLU A 694 -13.67 23.10 34.16
C GLU A 694 -14.71 24.24 34.19
N ASP A 695 -15.91 24.02 33.64
CA ASP A 695 -16.98 25.02 33.56
C ASP A 695 -18.33 24.57 34.17
N HIS A 696 -19.41 25.31 33.89
CA HIS A 696 -20.76 25.03 34.37
C HIS A 696 -21.61 24.21 33.38
N SER A 697 -21.00 23.40 32.52
CA SER A 697 -21.68 22.54 31.54
C SER A 697 -22.79 21.70 32.15
N SER A 698 -23.93 21.63 31.46
CA SER A 698 -25.11 20.90 31.93
C SER A 698 -25.91 20.30 30.77
N CYS A 699 -26.30 19.04 30.93
CA CYS A 699 -27.11 18.30 29.97
C CYS A 699 -28.61 18.54 30.20
N SER A 700 -29.02 19.78 30.43
CA SER A 700 -30.39 20.13 30.83
C SER A 700 -31.38 20.11 29.65
N GLY A 701 -32.03 18.97 29.37
CA GLY A 701 -33.25 18.94 28.56
C GLY A 701 -33.55 17.65 27.78
N ARG A 702 -34.75 17.57 27.19
CA ARG A 702 -35.18 16.45 26.32
C ARG A 702 -34.47 16.39 24.96
N ALA A 703 -33.57 17.33 24.66
CA ALA A 703 -32.88 17.41 23.37
C ALA A 703 -31.71 16.41 23.24
N ASN A 704 -31.13 15.98 24.38
CA ASN A 704 -29.81 15.36 24.43
C ASN A 704 -29.63 14.17 23.48
N LYS A 705 -30.49 13.14 23.54
CA LYS A 705 -30.38 11.94 22.69
C LYS A 705 -30.49 12.20 21.18
N LYS A 706 -30.84 13.42 20.74
CA LYS A 706 -30.75 13.83 19.33
C LYS A 706 -29.39 14.45 18.96
N ALA A 707 -28.65 14.98 19.93
CA ALA A 707 -27.39 15.70 19.70
C ALA A 707 -26.32 14.84 18.99
N VAL A 708 -26.34 13.53 19.24
CA VAL A 708 -25.52 12.51 18.54
C VAL A 708 -25.59 12.66 17.01
N TYR A 709 -26.79 12.90 16.48
CA TYR A 709 -27.05 13.07 15.05
C TYR A 709 -26.76 14.51 14.56
N GLU A 710 -26.76 15.48 15.48
CA GLU A 710 -26.53 16.90 15.20
C GLU A 710 -25.06 17.32 15.26
N LEU A 711 -24.15 16.48 15.79
CA LEU A 711 -22.71 16.73 15.71
C LEU A 711 -22.33 16.93 14.24
N ASN A 712 -21.65 18.04 13.95
CA ASN A 712 -21.49 18.57 12.60
C ASN A 712 -20.38 17.86 11.81
N LEU A 713 -20.42 16.52 11.77
CA LEU A 713 -19.43 15.71 11.05
C LEU A 713 -19.58 15.83 9.53
N PRO A 714 -18.48 15.79 8.76
CA PRO A 714 -18.48 15.74 7.29
C PRO A 714 -19.00 14.40 6.71
N THR A 715 -19.49 13.49 7.56
CA THR A 715 -19.97 12.15 7.22
C THR A 715 -21.36 11.90 7.81
N PHE A 716 -22.04 10.88 7.30
CA PHE A 716 -23.33 10.41 7.82
C PHE A 716 -23.31 8.89 7.95
N ALA A 717 -23.52 8.37 9.16
CA ALA A 717 -23.83 6.97 9.39
C ALA A 717 -25.22 6.84 10.03
N LEU A 718 -26.01 5.88 9.57
CA LEU A 718 -27.34 5.58 10.07
C LEU A 718 -27.45 4.09 10.41
N SER A 719 -27.43 3.77 11.69
CA SER A 719 -27.71 2.42 12.18
C SER A 719 -29.23 2.21 12.28
N VAL A 720 -29.74 1.10 11.75
CA VAL A 720 -31.18 0.78 11.77
C VAL A 720 -31.48 -0.57 12.43
N ASN A 721 -32.55 -0.59 13.24
CA ASN A 721 -33.05 -1.77 13.97
C ASN A 721 -34.42 -2.25 13.45
N GLY A 722 -34.99 -1.56 12.46
CA GLY A 722 -36.27 -1.88 11.82
C GLY A 722 -36.14 -1.81 10.29
N LEU A 723 -37.19 -2.20 9.58
CA LEU A 723 -37.22 -2.17 8.11
C LEU A 723 -37.19 -0.73 7.59
N ASP A 724 -38.18 0.08 8.01
CA ASP A 724 -38.35 1.46 7.56
C ASP A 724 -37.76 2.49 8.54
N TYR A 725 -37.26 3.59 7.99
CA TYR A 725 -36.68 4.69 8.76
C TYR A 725 -36.86 6.04 8.06
N SER A 726 -36.86 7.10 8.86
CA SER A 726 -36.60 8.48 8.43
C SER A 726 -35.71 9.17 9.47
N ARG A 727 -34.59 9.76 9.04
CA ARG A 727 -33.68 10.51 9.91
C ARG A 727 -33.19 11.77 9.19
N ALA A 728 -33.48 12.92 9.80
CA ALA A 728 -32.93 14.21 9.38
C ALA A 728 -31.67 14.55 10.18
N TYR A 729 -30.56 14.77 9.47
CA TYR A 729 -29.29 15.25 10.00
C TYR A 729 -29.16 16.74 9.67
N ARG A 730 -29.01 17.60 10.69
CA ARG A 730 -28.64 19.00 10.48
C ARG A 730 -27.12 19.08 10.31
N ARG A 731 -26.66 19.92 9.37
CA ARG A 731 -25.26 20.29 9.18
C ARG A 731 -25.10 21.78 8.94
N THR A 732 -23.90 22.29 9.17
CA THR A 732 -23.51 23.68 8.91
C THR A 732 -22.13 23.70 8.27
N VAL A 733 -22.02 24.36 7.12
CA VAL A 733 -20.77 24.50 6.35
C VAL A 733 -20.30 25.94 6.38
N THR A 734 -19.00 26.11 6.52
CA THR A 734 -18.29 27.40 6.51
C THR A 734 -17.60 27.57 5.17
N ASN A 735 -17.79 28.72 4.50
CA ASN A 735 -17.08 29.03 3.26
C ASN A 735 -15.60 29.37 3.55
N VAL A 736 -14.68 28.64 2.92
CA VAL A 736 -13.23 28.88 2.99
C VAL A 736 -12.58 29.01 1.60
N GLY A 737 -13.40 29.00 0.54
CA GLY A 737 -12.98 29.18 -0.86
C GLY A 737 -13.20 30.61 -1.35
N SER A 738 -13.80 30.74 -2.54
CA SER A 738 -14.15 32.04 -3.13
C SER A 738 -15.15 32.80 -2.26
N ALA A 739 -14.91 34.10 -2.03
CA ALA A 739 -15.79 34.92 -1.18
C ALA A 739 -17.26 34.89 -1.63
N THR A 740 -17.51 35.03 -2.92
CA THR A 740 -18.82 34.77 -3.55
C THR A 740 -18.78 33.41 -4.25
N SER A 741 -19.68 32.51 -3.86
CA SER A 741 -19.77 31.15 -4.40
C SER A 741 -21.17 30.58 -4.17
N THR A 742 -21.67 29.71 -5.05
CA THR A 742 -22.97 29.05 -4.88
C THR A 742 -22.82 27.56 -5.14
N TYR A 743 -23.01 26.76 -4.09
CA TYR A 743 -22.92 25.31 -4.15
C TYR A 743 -24.30 24.69 -4.36
N LYS A 744 -24.41 23.71 -5.25
CA LYS A 744 -25.61 22.89 -5.45
C LYS A 744 -25.41 21.51 -4.85
N ALA A 745 -26.43 20.98 -4.20
CA ALA A 745 -26.41 19.64 -3.64
C ALA A 745 -26.69 18.59 -4.72
N LYS A 746 -25.78 17.63 -4.89
CA LYS A 746 -25.93 16.45 -5.74
C LYS A 746 -25.89 15.20 -4.85
N VAL A 747 -26.88 14.33 -5.01
CA VAL A 747 -26.96 13.03 -4.33
C VAL A 747 -26.62 11.93 -5.34
N ILE A 748 -25.88 10.92 -4.89
CA ILE A 748 -25.63 9.67 -5.62
C ILE A 748 -26.01 8.54 -4.66
N ALA A 749 -27.10 7.83 -4.94
CA ALA A 749 -27.67 6.80 -4.06
C ALA A 749 -28.36 5.69 -4.87
N PRO A 750 -28.44 4.44 -4.35
CA PRO A 750 -29.27 3.37 -4.92
C PRO A 750 -30.76 3.71 -4.88
N SER A 751 -31.56 3.12 -5.76
CA SER A 751 -32.99 3.42 -5.93
C SER A 751 -33.88 3.13 -4.71
N LEU A 752 -33.41 2.30 -3.77
CA LEU A 752 -34.11 1.99 -2.51
C LEU A 752 -33.81 3.00 -1.37
N PHE A 753 -33.01 4.02 -1.63
CA PHE A 753 -32.45 4.91 -0.59
C PHE A 753 -32.73 6.39 -0.93
N ASN A 754 -33.81 6.93 -0.38
CA ASN A 754 -34.25 8.30 -0.63
C ASN A 754 -33.47 9.29 0.25
N ILE A 755 -32.65 10.14 -0.37
CA ILE A 755 -31.91 11.19 0.32
C ILE A 755 -32.31 12.56 -0.24
N GLN A 756 -32.88 13.40 0.62
CA GLN A 756 -33.30 14.77 0.29
C GLN A 756 -32.38 15.79 1.00
N VAL A 757 -32.02 16.88 0.30
CA VAL A 757 -31.19 17.96 0.86
C VAL A 757 -31.96 19.27 0.86
N LYS A 758 -32.10 19.92 2.03
CA LYS A 758 -32.95 21.10 2.22
C LYS A 758 -32.23 22.21 3.00
N PRO A 759 -31.96 23.40 2.42
CA PRO A 759 -32.10 23.72 0.99
C PRO A 759 -31.08 22.95 0.12
N SER A 760 -31.41 22.73 -1.15
CA SER A 760 -30.53 22.04 -2.12
C SER A 760 -29.51 22.97 -2.81
N THR A 761 -29.44 24.24 -2.41
CA THR A 761 -28.49 25.23 -2.93
C THR A 761 -28.07 26.18 -1.80
N LEU A 762 -26.78 26.47 -1.71
CA LEU A 762 -26.15 27.29 -0.68
C LEU A 762 -25.31 28.40 -1.33
N SER A 763 -25.84 29.62 -1.34
CA SER A 763 -25.14 30.81 -1.83
C SER A 763 -24.44 31.55 -0.71
N PHE A 764 -23.16 31.85 -0.91
CA PHE A 764 -22.29 32.56 0.03
C PHE A 764 -21.84 33.90 -0.55
N THR A 765 -21.70 34.90 0.32
CA THR A 765 -21.33 36.29 -0.02
C THR A 765 -20.00 36.74 0.57
N SER A 766 -19.43 35.98 1.50
CA SER A 766 -18.10 36.23 2.07
C SER A 766 -17.41 34.93 2.50
N ILE A 767 -16.09 35.00 2.68
CA ILE A 767 -15.29 33.96 3.37
C ILE A 767 -15.68 33.98 4.86
N GLY A 768 -15.67 32.82 5.51
CA GLY A 768 -16.08 32.64 6.91
C GLY A 768 -17.60 32.61 7.13
N GLN A 769 -18.42 32.92 6.12
CA GLN A 769 -19.87 32.84 6.23
C GLN A 769 -20.32 31.38 6.41
N LYS A 770 -21.12 31.13 7.44
CA LYS A 770 -21.71 29.82 7.74
C LYS A 770 -23.13 29.70 7.17
N LYS A 771 -23.48 28.54 6.64
CA LYS A 771 -24.85 28.20 6.18
C LYS A 771 -25.24 26.79 6.66
N SER A 772 -26.46 26.64 7.17
CA SER A 772 -27.00 25.34 7.58
C SER A 772 -27.89 24.71 6.51
N PHE A 773 -27.93 23.37 6.50
CA PHE A 773 -28.86 22.56 5.70
C PHE A 773 -29.22 21.27 6.44
N TYR A 774 -30.22 20.56 5.93
CA TYR A 774 -30.63 19.24 6.39
C TYR A 774 -30.39 18.20 5.30
N VAL A 775 -29.88 17.03 5.70
CA VAL A 775 -29.90 15.79 4.91
C VAL A 775 -30.93 14.87 5.53
N ILE A 776 -31.98 14.54 4.79
CA ILE A 776 -33.06 13.67 5.24
C ILE A 776 -32.88 12.34 4.53
N ILE A 777 -32.69 11.26 5.30
CA ILE A 777 -32.41 9.91 4.81
C ILE A 777 -33.60 9.02 5.15
N GLU A 778 -34.22 8.42 4.13
CA GLU A 778 -35.48 7.68 4.23
C GLU A 778 -35.48 6.45 3.32
N GLY A 779 -36.19 5.38 3.71
CA GLY A 779 -36.33 4.17 2.90
C GLY A 779 -36.38 2.90 3.74
N THR A 780 -36.00 1.79 3.10
CA THR A 780 -36.05 0.44 3.69
C THR A 780 -34.71 -0.28 3.46
N ILE A 781 -34.12 -0.90 4.49
CA ILE A 781 -32.81 -1.59 4.39
C ILE A 781 -32.99 -3.11 4.44
N ASN A 782 -32.87 -3.74 3.27
CA ASN A 782 -32.97 -5.19 3.08
C ASN A 782 -31.62 -5.88 2.82
N VAL A 783 -30.51 -5.13 2.97
CA VAL A 783 -29.12 -5.61 2.79
C VAL A 783 -28.27 -5.14 3.99
N PRO A 784 -27.09 -5.76 4.27
CA PRO A 784 -26.32 -5.41 5.47
C PRO A 784 -25.86 -3.94 5.50
N ILE A 785 -25.42 -3.40 4.36
CA ILE A 785 -24.87 -2.05 4.19
C ILE A 785 -25.44 -1.44 2.89
N ILE A 786 -25.84 -0.17 2.94
CA ILE A 786 -26.16 0.67 1.79
C ILE A 786 -25.25 1.91 1.81
N SER A 787 -24.50 2.10 0.72
CA SER A 787 -23.61 3.25 0.52
C SER A 787 -24.22 4.28 -0.44
N ALA A 788 -24.04 5.56 -0.12
CA ALA A 788 -24.40 6.69 -0.95
C ALA A 788 -23.43 7.86 -0.73
N THR A 789 -23.66 8.97 -1.41
CA THR A 789 -22.80 10.15 -1.33
C THR A 789 -23.59 11.43 -1.58
N LEU A 790 -23.37 12.43 -0.72
CA LEU A 790 -23.68 13.83 -0.98
C LEU A 790 -22.43 14.53 -1.56
N ILE A 791 -22.63 15.42 -2.51
CA ILE A 791 -21.62 16.38 -2.97
C ILE A 791 -22.26 17.77 -2.96
N LEU A 792 -21.61 18.75 -2.32
CA LEU A 792 -21.89 20.16 -2.57
C LEU A 792 -20.89 20.65 -3.62
N ASP A 793 -21.40 21.13 -4.76
CA ASP A 793 -20.60 21.42 -5.96
C ASP A 793 -20.83 22.87 -6.43
N ASP A 794 -19.77 23.68 -6.55
CA ASP A 794 -19.80 25.05 -7.12
C ASP A 794 -19.24 25.14 -8.56
N GLY A 795 -18.91 23.99 -9.18
CA GLY A 795 -18.26 23.89 -10.48
C GLY A 795 -16.73 23.88 -10.42
N LYS A 796 -16.11 24.10 -9.24
CA LYS A 796 -14.66 24.11 -9.03
C LYS A 796 -14.23 23.23 -7.84
N HIS A 797 -15.00 23.24 -6.77
CA HIS A 797 -14.80 22.47 -5.54
C HIS A 797 -15.96 21.48 -5.38
N GLN A 798 -15.63 20.24 -5.02
CA GLN A 798 -16.61 19.19 -4.75
C GLN A 798 -16.43 18.74 -3.31
N VAL A 799 -17.30 19.23 -2.43
CA VAL A 799 -17.30 18.94 -1.01
C VAL A 799 -18.10 17.67 -0.80
N ARG A 800 -17.41 16.53 -0.82
CA ARG A 800 -18.03 15.20 -0.74
C ARG A 800 -18.30 14.81 0.71
N SER A 801 -19.42 14.16 0.96
CA SER A 801 -19.74 13.51 2.23
C SER A 801 -20.26 12.10 1.97
N PRO A 802 -19.58 11.04 2.47
CA PRO A 802 -20.11 9.68 2.40
C PRO A 802 -21.35 9.57 3.28
N ILE A 803 -22.31 8.76 2.83
CA ILE A 803 -23.51 8.39 3.56
C ILE A 803 -23.54 6.86 3.59
N VAL A 804 -23.53 6.28 4.78
CA VAL A 804 -23.75 4.84 4.97
C VAL A 804 -24.98 4.61 5.85
N ALA A 805 -25.80 3.64 5.49
CA ALA A 805 -26.85 3.13 6.35
C ALA A 805 -26.76 1.60 6.42
N TYR A 806 -26.94 1.04 7.60
CA TYR A 806 -26.65 -0.37 7.85
C TYR A 806 -27.56 -0.96 8.91
N LYS A 807 -27.83 -2.27 8.82
CA LYS A 807 -28.59 -2.95 9.86
C LYS A 807 -27.70 -3.23 11.06
N ALA A 808 -28.14 -2.84 12.26
CA ALA A 808 -27.47 -3.24 13.49
C ALA A 808 -27.50 -4.78 13.66
N PRO A 809 -26.53 -5.36 14.40
CA PRO A 809 -26.69 -6.71 14.94
C PRO A 809 -27.99 -6.78 15.74
N ASN A 810 -28.69 -7.92 15.66
CA ASN A 810 -29.70 -8.23 16.65
C ASN A 810 -28.96 -8.54 17.97
N ASN A 811 -29.15 -7.73 19.01
CA ASN A 811 -28.78 -8.09 20.39
C ASN A 811 -29.69 -9.20 20.93
#